data_AF-A0A4Q3XY70-F1
#
_entry.id   AF-A0A4Q3XY70-F1
#
_cell.length_a   1.000
_cell.length_b   1.000
_cell.length_c   1.000
_cell.angle_alpha   90.00
_cell.angle_beta   90.00
_cell.angle_gamma   90.00
#
_symmetry.space_group_name_H-M   'P 1'
#
loop_
_entity.id
_entity.type
_entity.pdbx_description
1 polymer ?
#
loop_
_entity_poly.entity_id
_entity_poly.type
_entity_poly.pdbx_seq_one_letter_code
_entity_poly.pdbx_strand_id
1 'polypeptide(L)'
;MRNFRTGFAKTSQLLATELFEVLHAPRPAVSPKAIVFSDSRQDAARAAVELEADHFRALIRDVIVRLTRERIDADYRAEDRAAVEAAMHAAAAKMDYAEAARLKAILNQKDSLAVETEPLTSLAQDPDDTAYLATTPAAEPPMAQLISRLVHLGIHPSDSSVASDDEWWRLFTLDGEKLKWAGPSGAMDAKAIQGKRREIAEEQREALHDTLFNKTYFSFEEAGLGYPTFFTQGEYSPERDELDALLRVLADTYRVDGSRFVDVSQIKQWSSAADVPAGNRVRRFCEAASPGNGDQYLNNALDRLRHADLGHNGGVVRLFSLGVRLARADTPFWRCTRCDRAHLHRGAQVCTRCGDPLPPVAAGVAKDLWRHNFLAHRVDRAGTGAEEPFRLRSEELTGQTRNGAERLRRFRGILVEEGAGQAARLPKLGKEIDLLSVTTTMEVGIDIGPLQAVYQANMPPQRFNYQQRVGRAGRRGQAFSIVVTVCRSRSHDLHYFRHPERITGDAPPPPFLAAGYEDIPLRVVRKAWLQAAFKYLRLKHQGRYRGYDVQPPDIHGEFVLVADYKDVSSPWRDELRDALGATVAARDAAVLLVAADLPPALIANMKDELEVDVLMAAIADVIAREGRWDIGVAHALAEGGLLPMYGMPTRVRPLYLGLYSSGPDDLDWDTTDRDADLAIYEFSPGASLVRDKRVHTAVGLTSSLPKPQKRGTWVMPGQDQRSAHDDAWWMARCEGCGGWTRADQPDDMTCVACGGAIIRDAFKHCISPAAYRTDFKPKRTGEEELRIVRSRIVCAEAADVRPIRAEGSNLAVSLERTAKIVRLNPGYDPNPLQSAGFSFELGRQRAAPKPGAWMTFANQALESEHASTLRSTDWTPDGEPVSGWLASRKTTDSLFLTPAVMHPLLDISRVAGADERVAVRAAALTSCFLLVDRAALELDVDPGEFDILPPRLYQPDGVKRPMLQIADTLVNGSGLSRRLAQTPARPWAIDLLSSIVDDGASWPLSEFTTTAHRQSCDQACYECLQRYGNRSYHGLLDWRLGLSFVRALVDPSYTAGADGDFSACDASCRQPMSRRDATHAAPAVSTSEMSLDNQGFDDTTRRPGPLAMAASAFGKVAGAPLTVLAFGRDAIGRVAGVTE
;
A
#
# COMPACT_ATOMS: atom_id res chain seq x y z
N MET A 1 -5.02 23.22 6.91
CA MET A 1 -5.91 22.81 5.80
C MET A 1 -5.80 21.30 5.65
N ARG A 2 -6.88 20.52 5.84
CA ARG A 2 -6.91 19.14 5.36
C ARG A 2 -6.93 19.22 3.84
N ASN A 3 -5.84 18.83 3.19
CA ASN A 3 -5.71 18.84 1.74
C ASN A 3 -6.88 18.07 1.11
N PHE A 4 -7.81 18.77 0.44
CA PHE A 4 -8.72 18.18 -0.55
C PHE A 4 -7.88 17.72 -1.75
N ARG A 5 -7.09 16.65 -1.57
CA ARG A 5 -6.49 15.91 -2.69
C ARG A 5 -7.51 14.88 -3.14
N THR A 6 -7.76 14.77 -4.44
CA THR A 6 -8.37 13.57 -4.99
C THR A 6 -7.50 12.38 -4.57
N GLY A 7 -8.12 11.33 -4.01
CA GLY A 7 -7.39 10.15 -3.60
C GLY A 7 -6.61 9.57 -4.79
N PHE A 8 -5.40 9.06 -4.53
CA PHE A 8 -4.60 8.37 -5.54
C PHE A 8 -5.39 7.22 -6.17
N ALA A 9 -6.13 6.45 -5.36
CA ALA A 9 -7.04 5.39 -5.76
C ALA A 9 -8.04 5.88 -6.83
N LYS A 10 -8.71 7.01 -6.57
CA LYS A 10 -9.70 7.57 -7.50
C LYS A 10 -9.06 7.97 -8.83
N THR A 11 -7.93 8.66 -8.81
CA THR A 11 -7.20 9.03 -10.03
C THR A 11 -6.80 7.79 -10.83
N SER A 12 -6.33 6.76 -10.12
CA SER A 12 -5.95 5.49 -10.72
C SER A 12 -7.14 4.79 -11.39
N GLN A 13 -8.32 4.80 -10.74
CA GLN A 13 -9.54 4.23 -11.30
C GLN A 13 -10.03 4.95 -12.55
N LEU A 14 -10.01 6.29 -12.57
CA LEU A 14 -10.48 7.05 -13.75
C LEU A 14 -9.60 6.74 -14.97
N LEU A 15 -8.28 6.74 -14.80
CA LEU A 15 -7.33 6.44 -15.88
C LEU A 15 -7.43 4.98 -16.34
N ALA A 16 -7.59 4.02 -15.42
CA ALA A 16 -7.80 2.62 -15.78
C ALA A 16 -9.12 2.42 -16.53
N THR A 17 -10.19 3.14 -16.13
CA THR A 17 -11.49 3.04 -16.80
C THR A 17 -11.43 3.60 -18.22
N GLU A 18 -10.82 4.77 -18.45
CA GLU A 18 -10.62 5.31 -19.80
C GLU A 18 -9.73 4.40 -20.67
N LEU A 19 -8.69 3.80 -20.08
CA LEU A 19 -7.86 2.83 -20.79
C LEU A 19 -8.70 1.66 -21.29
N PHE A 20 -9.60 1.12 -20.47
CA PHE A 20 -10.48 0.03 -20.88
C PHE A 20 -11.56 0.48 -21.87
N GLU A 21 -12.12 1.68 -21.76
CA GLU A 21 -13.02 2.25 -22.80
C GLU A 21 -12.34 2.21 -24.17
N VAL A 22 -11.12 2.77 -24.26
CA VAL A 22 -10.33 2.77 -25.52
C VAL A 22 -10.04 1.36 -26.03
N LEU A 23 -9.86 0.38 -25.14
CA LEU A 23 -9.61 -1.01 -25.53
C LEU A 23 -10.86 -1.75 -26.00
N HIS A 24 -12.06 -1.35 -25.57
CA HIS A 24 -13.32 -1.93 -26.03
C HIS A 24 -13.75 -1.41 -27.41
N ALA A 25 -13.37 -0.18 -27.77
CA ALA A 25 -13.70 0.47 -29.04
C ALA A 25 -13.45 -0.38 -30.31
N PRO A 26 -12.33 -1.12 -30.48
CA PRO A 26 -11.99 -1.73 -31.76
C PRO A 26 -12.65 -3.09 -32.03
N ARG A 27 -13.08 -3.86 -31.02
CA ARG A 27 -13.63 -5.23 -31.19
C ARG A 27 -14.50 -5.69 -29.99
N PRO A 28 -15.83 -5.87 -30.16
CA PRO A 28 -16.70 -6.37 -29.08
C PRO A 28 -16.54 -7.87 -28.77
N ALA A 29 -15.81 -8.64 -29.59
CA ALA A 29 -15.77 -10.11 -29.48
C ALA A 29 -14.76 -10.67 -28.47
N VAL A 30 -13.77 -9.88 -28.02
CA VAL A 30 -12.75 -10.33 -27.05
C VAL A 30 -12.66 -9.31 -25.92
N SER A 31 -12.92 -9.76 -24.69
CA SER A 31 -12.75 -8.94 -23.49
C SER A 31 -11.29 -8.46 -23.42
N PRO A 32 -11.06 -7.13 -23.35
CA PRO A 32 -9.71 -6.58 -23.28
C PRO A 32 -9.05 -6.98 -21.96
N LYS A 33 -7.75 -7.24 -22.04
CA LYS A 33 -6.94 -7.70 -20.91
C LYS A 33 -5.79 -6.74 -20.66
N ALA A 34 -5.59 -6.36 -19.41
CA ALA A 34 -4.47 -5.51 -19.00
C ALA A 34 -3.87 -5.93 -17.67
N ILE A 35 -2.64 -5.47 -17.42
CA ILE A 35 -1.92 -5.71 -16.16
C ILE A 35 -1.62 -4.37 -15.50
N VAL A 36 -1.85 -4.30 -14.19
CA VAL A 36 -1.44 -3.22 -13.31
C VAL A 36 -0.18 -3.63 -12.56
N PHE A 37 0.90 -2.86 -12.70
CA PHE A 37 2.11 -3.05 -11.89
C PHE A 37 2.11 -2.14 -10.67
N SER A 38 2.44 -2.71 -9.52
CA SER A 38 2.71 -2.01 -8.26
C SER A 38 4.07 -2.43 -7.67
N ASP A 39 4.67 -1.60 -6.83
CA ASP A 39 5.99 -1.87 -6.23
C ASP A 39 5.97 -2.83 -5.03
N SER A 40 4.82 -3.02 -4.38
CA SER A 40 4.68 -3.90 -3.22
C SER A 40 3.50 -4.86 -3.38
N ARG A 41 3.58 -6.03 -2.72
CA ARG A 41 2.49 -7.02 -2.73
C ARG A 41 1.18 -6.43 -2.16
N GLN A 42 1.27 -5.59 -1.13
CA GLN A 42 0.11 -4.93 -0.52
C GLN A 42 -0.44 -3.79 -1.38
N ASP A 43 0.41 -2.99 -2.05
CA ASP A 43 -0.05 -1.99 -3.02
C ASP A 43 -0.77 -2.68 -4.20
N ALA A 44 -0.28 -3.84 -4.65
CA ALA A 44 -0.93 -4.62 -5.70
C ALA A 44 -2.30 -5.14 -5.26
N ALA A 45 -2.40 -5.74 -4.06
CA ALA A 45 -3.65 -6.23 -3.49
C ALA A 45 -4.70 -5.11 -3.35
N ARG A 46 -4.29 -3.97 -2.78
CA ARG A 46 -5.14 -2.78 -2.62
C ARG A 46 -5.57 -2.22 -3.96
N ALA A 47 -4.65 -2.06 -4.92
CA ALA A 47 -4.97 -1.57 -6.25
C ALA A 47 -6.00 -2.46 -6.95
N ALA A 48 -5.92 -3.80 -6.77
CA ALA A 48 -6.90 -4.70 -7.38
C ALA A 48 -8.31 -4.43 -6.89
N VAL A 49 -8.48 -4.26 -5.57
CA VAL A 49 -9.77 -3.97 -4.94
C VAL A 49 -10.23 -2.55 -5.26
N GLU A 50 -9.39 -1.55 -5.01
CA GLU A 50 -9.76 -0.13 -5.14
C GLU A 50 -10.20 0.20 -6.57
N LEU A 51 -9.53 -0.36 -7.59
CA LEU A 51 -9.91 -0.17 -8.99
C LEU A 51 -11.29 -0.75 -9.31
N GLU A 52 -11.56 -1.99 -8.89
CA GLU A 52 -12.86 -2.65 -9.10
C GLU A 52 -13.98 -1.94 -8.33
N ALA A 53 -13.74 -1.63 -7.05
CA ALA A 53 -14.74 -1.02 -6.19
C ALA A 53 -15.13 0.41 -6.64
N ASP A 54 -14.15 1.25 -6.98
CA ASP A 54 -14.42 2.59 -7.47
C ASP A 54 -15.01 2.60 -8.89
N HIS A 55 -14.66 1.61 -9.73
CA HIS A 55 -15.27 1.42 -11.04
C HIS A 55 -16.73 0.98 -10.89
N PHE A 56 -17.02 0.01 -10.02
CA PHE A 56 -18.38 -0.45 -9.71
C PHE A 56 -19.29 0.70 -9.25
N ARG A 57 -18.82 1.56 -8.34
CA ARG A 57 -19.57 2.76 -7.91
C ARG A 57 -19.81 3.74 -9.06
N ALA A 58 -18.87 3.87 -9.99
CA ALA A 58 -19.05 4.70 -11.18
C ALA A 58 -20.00 4.05 -12.19
N LEU A 59 -20.00 2.72 -12.27
CA LEU A 59 -20.88 1.94 -13.14
C LEU A 59 -22.33 1.98 -12.67
N ILE A 60 -22.60 1.84 -11.37
CA ILE A 60 -23.96 1.97 -10.82
C ILE A 60 -24.57 3.33 -11.23
N ARG A 61 -23.79 4.41 -11.14
CA ARG A 61 -24.22 5.75 -11.60
C ARG A 61 -24.61 5.74 -13.07
N ASP A 62 -23.76 5.20 -13.94
CA ASP A 62 -24.01 5.14 -15.38
C ASP A 62 -25.25 4.28 -15.71
N VAL A 63 -25.36 3.11 -15.08
CA VAL A 63 -26.50 2.20 -15.27
C VAL A 63 -27.81 2.84 -14.80
N ILE A 64 -27.82 3.53 -13.66
CA ILE A 64 -29.03 4.23 -13.18
C ILE A 64 -29.44 5.31 -14.16
N VAL A 65 -28.51 6.18 -14.60
CA VAL A 65 -28.86 7.24 -15.56
C VAL A 65 -29.41 6.67 -16.86
N ARG A 66 -28.81 5.58 -17.35
CA ARG A 66 -29.28 4.90 -18.57
C ARG A 66 -30.65 4.26 -18.38
N LEU A 67 -30.88 3.50 -17.31
CA LEU A 67 -32.18 2.88 -17.04
C LEU A 67 -33.29 3.94 -16.88
N THR A 68 -32.99 5.02 -16.15
CA THR A 68 -33.93 6.14 -16.00
C THR A 68 -34.20 6.82 -17.34
N ARG A 69 -33.17 7.08 -18.15
CA ARG A 69 -33.34 7.68 -19.49
C ARG A 69 -34.10 6.75 -20.44
N GLU A 70 -33.78 5.46 -20.46
CA GLU A 70 -34.47 4.45 -21.27
C GLU A 70 -35.95 4.37 -20.91
N ARG A 71 -36.31 4.45 -19.63
CA ARG A 71 -37.72 4.47 -19.19
C ARG A 71 -38.43 5.77 -19.57
N ILE A 72 -37.83 6.93 -19.31
CA ILE A 72 -38.38 8.22 -19.70
C ILE A 72 -38.56 8.29 -21.23
N ASP A 73 -37.57 7.82 -22.00
CA ASP A 73 -37.63 7.76 -23.47
C ASP A 73 -38.63 6.70 -23.95
N ALA A 74 -38.76 5.56 -23.28
CA ALA A 74 -39.75 4.52 -23.60
C ALA A 74 -41.16 5.00 -23.33
N ASP A 75 -41.43 5.67 -22.21
CA ASP A 75 -42.73 6.26 -21.88
C ASP A 75 -43.08 7.38 -22.88
N TYR A 76 -42.08 8.09 -23.41
CA TYR A 76 -42.25 9.04 -24.51
C TYR A 76 -42.51 8.36 -25.87
N ARG A 77 -41.90 7.19 -26.14
CA ARG A 77 -41.99 6.44 -27.41
C ARG A 77 -43.11 5.40 -27.47
N ALA A 78 -43.70 5.00 -26.33
CA ALA A 78 -44.61 3.87 -26.23
C ALA A 78 -46.02 4.11 -26.81
N GLU A 79 -46.31 5.27 -27.40
CA GLU A 79 -47.30 5.41 -28.48
C GLU A 79 -47.27 6.85 -29.02
N ASP A 80 -46.67 6.94 -30.20
CA ASP A 80 -46.61 8.02 -31.19
C ASP A 80 -47.55 9.20 -30.90
N ARG A 81 -47.07 10.18 -30.10
CA ARG A 81 -47.80 11.41 -29.76
C ARG A 81 -48.37 12.08 -31.00
N ALA A 82 -47.57 12.11 -32.08
CA ALA A 82 -47.98 12.64 -33.37
C ALA A 82 -49.14 11.85 -33.99
N ALA A 83 -49.18 10.52 -33.81
CA ALA A 83 -50.31 9.70 -34.26
C ALA A 83 -51.55 9.89 -33.38
N VAL A 84 -51.41 10.10 -32.07
CA VAL A 84 -52.53 10.39 -31.16
C VAL A 84 -53.09 11.79 -31.43
N GLU A 85 -52.24 12.79 -31.68
CA GLU A 85 -52.64 14.13 -32.12
C GLU A 85 -53.33 14.07 -33.49
N ALA A 86 -52.76 13.34 -34.45
CA ALA A 86 -53.39 13.13 -35.76
C ALA A 86 -54.73 12.38 -35.67
N ALA A 87 -54.85 11.37 -34.80
CA ALA A 87 -56.08 10.63 -34.55
C ALA A 87 -57.13 11.49 -33.84
N MET A 88 -56.72 12.36 -32.92
CA MET A 88 -57.60 13.35 -32.27
C MET A 88 -58.12 14.35 -33.30
N HIS A 89 -57.26 14.88 -34.16
CA HIS A 89 -57.66 15.77 -35.25
C HIS A 89 -58.59 15.08 -36.26
N ALA A 90 -58.34 13.81 -36.59
CA ALA A 90 -59.20 13.02 -37.46
C ALA A 90 -60.56 12.69 -36.82
N ALA A 91 -60.62 12.40 -35.51
CA ALA A 91 -61.86 12.20 -34.76
C ALA A 91 -62.69 13.50 -34.67
N ALA A 92 -62.03 14.64 -34.43
CA ALA A 92 -62.65 15.95 -34.45
C ALA A 92 -63.21 16.32 -35.83
N ALA A 93 -62.49 16.00 -36.92
CA ALA A 93 -62.95 16.22 -38.29
C ALA A 93 -64.17 15.36 -38.67
N LYS A 94 -64.34 14.18 -38.05
CA LYS A 94 -65.49 13.29 -38.22
C LYS A 94 -66.68 13.62 -37.29
N MET A 95 -66.58 14.68 -36.48
CA MET A 95 -67.56 15.04 -35.44
C MET A 95 -67.79 13.94 -34.38
N ASP A 96 -66.80 13.06 -34.16
CA ASP A 96 -66.84 12.09 -33.06
C ASP A 96 -66.24 12.71 -31.79
N TYR A 97 -67.06 13.50 -31.10
CA TYR A 97 -66.64 14.25 -29.92
C TYR A 97 -66.31 13.35 -28.71
N ALA A 98 -66.83 12.12 -28.67
CA ALA A 98 -66.55 11.18 -27.58
C ALA A 98 -65.13 10.61 -27.70
N GLU A 99 -64.74 10.16 -28.89
CA GLU A 99 -63.38 9.66 -29.13
C GLU A 99 -62.35 10.79 -29.11
N ALA A 100 -62.69 11.98 -29.62
CA ALA A 100 -61.82 13.15 -29.49
C ALA A 100 -61.59 13.56 -28.02
N ALA A 101 -62.61 13.48 -27.16
CA ALA A 101 -62.46 13.75 -25.73
C ALA A 101 -61.64 12.68 -25.01
N ARG A 102 -61.79 11.39 -25.37
CA ARG A 102 -60.97 10.29 -24.85
C ARG A 102 -59.50 10.45 -25.26
N LEU A 103 -59.23 10.73 -26.54
CA LEU A 103 -57.88 10.96 -27.05
C LEU A 103 -57.25 12.22 -26.46
N LYS A 104 -58.04 13.27 -26.21
CA LYS A 104 -57.60 14.48 -25.49
C LYS A 104 -57.30 14.20 -24.02
N ALA A 105 -58.06 13.32 -23.36
CA ALA A 105 -57.76 12.88 -22.00
C ALA A 105 -56.46 12.06 -21.97
N ILE A 106 -56.20 11.22 -22.98
CA ILE A 106 -54.93 10.50 -23.14
C ILE A 106 -53.77 11.47 -23.41
N LEU A 107 -53.98 12.52 -24.22
CA LEU A 107 -52.99 13.58 -24.46
C LEU A 107 -52.69 14.39 -23.19
N ASN A 108 -53.71 14.80 -22.44
CA ASN A 108 -53.54 15.48 -21.16
C ASN A 108 -52.89 14.57 -20.11
N GLN A 109 -53.23 13.28 -20.10
CA GLN A 109 -52.60 12.28 -19.24
C GLN A 109 -51.15 12.06 -19.66
N LYS A 110 -50.82 12.12 -20.96
CA LYS A 110 -49.45 12.11 -21.51
C LYS A 110 -48.66 13.38 -21.19
N ASP A 111 -49.29 14.56 -21.23
CA ASP A 111 -48.69 15.81 -20.77
C ASP A 111 -48.47 15.80 -19.24
N SER A 112 -49.33 15.12 -18.47
CA SER A 112 -49.11 14.84 -17.04
C SER A 112 -48.10 13.72 -16.77
N LEU A 113 -47.88 12.82 -17.74
CA LEU A 113 -46.86 11.76 -17.78
C LEU A 113 -45.54 12.27 -18.41
N ALA A 114 -45.38 13.57 -18.63
CA ALA A 114 -44.07 14.22 -18.78
C ALA A 114 -43.28 14.19 -17.46
N VAL A 115 -43.31 13.05 -16.77
CA VAL A 115 -42.70 12.82 -15.48
C VAL A 115 -41.22 12.58 -15.74
N GLU A 116 -40.43 13.64 -15.61
CA GLU A 116 -38.96 13.60 -15.64
C GLU A 116 -38.34 12.82 -14.45
N THR A 117 -39.17 12.16 -13.63
CA THR A 117 -38.82 11.55 -12.36
C THR A 117 -39.21 10.07 -12.31
N GLU A 118 -38.24 9.18 -12.15
CA GLU A 118 -38.51 7.75 -11.94
C GLU A 118 -38.46 7.37 -10.45
N PRO A 119 -39.43 6.62 -9.91
CA PRO A 119 -39.37 6.07 -8.56
C PRO A 119 -38.17 5.11 -8.41
N LEU A 120 -37.44 5.17 -7.30
CA LEU A 120 -36.30 4.27 -7.07
C LEU A 120 -36.68 2.79 -7.02
N THR A 121 -37.89 2.46 -6.56
CA THR A 121 -38.45 1.10 -6.55
C THR A 121 -38.63 0.49 -7.95
N SER A 122 -38.71 1.32 -8.99
CA SER A 122 -38.77 0.83 -10.38
C SER A 122 -37.40 0.42 -10.94
N LEU A 123 -36.32 0.94 -10.34
CA LEU A 123 -34.94 0.77 -10.80
C LEU A 123 -34.21 -0.30 -9.96
N ALA A 124 -34.42 -0.29 -8.65
CA ALA A 124 -33.68 -1.08 -7.67
C ALA A 124 -34.60 -1.86 -6.72
N GLN A 125 -34.03 -2.87 -6.05
CA GLN A 125 -34.74 -3.81 -5.18
C GLN A 125 -34.87 -3.22 -3.78
N ASP A 126 -36.11 -2.95 -3.37
CA ASP A 126 -36.42 -2.51 -2.01
C ASP A 126 -36.24 -3.68 -1.01
N PRO A 127 -35.39 -3.55 0.02
CA PRO A 127 -35.25 -4.56 1.07
C PRO A 127 -36.52 -4.83 1.87
N ASP A 128 -37.40 -3.83 2.00
CA ASP A 128 -38.64 -3.91 2.77
C ASP A 128 -39.75 -4.67 2.01
N ASP A 129 -39.67 -4.75 0.68
CA ASP A 129 -40.57 -5.55 -0.14
C ASP A 129 -40.16 -7.03 -0.12
N THR A 130 -40.80 -7.85 0.73
CA THR A 130 -40.44 -9.27 0.85
C THR A 130 -40.79 -10.16 -0.36
N ALA A 131 -41.44 -9.65 -1.41
CA ALA A 131 -41.88 -10.46 -2.55
C ALA A 131 -40.73 -11.20 -3.27
N TYR A 132 -39.54 -10.59 -3.35
CA TYR A 132 -38.38 -11.20 -3.99
C TYR A 132 -37.78 -12.40 -3.22
N LEU A 133 -38.18 -12.61 -1.96
CA LEU A 133 -37.72 -13.72 -1.11
C LEU A 133 -38.48 -15.04 -1.36
N ALA A 134 -39.48 -15.05 -2.23
CA ALA A 134 -40.24 -16.25 -2.53
C ALA A 134 -39.33 -17.36 -3.10
N THR A 135 -39.39 -18.56 -2.49
CA THR A 135 -38.60 -19.75 -2.86
C THR A 135 -39.45 -20.96 -3.23
N THR A 136 -40.77 -20.79 -3.38
CA THR A 136 -41.66 -21.88 -3.80
C THR A 136 -41.46 -22.18 -5.29
N PRO A 137 -41.56 -23.45 -5.74
CA PRO A 137 -41.28 -23.83 -7.13
C PRO A 137 -42.15 -23.14 -8.19
N ALA A 138 -43.34 -22.63 -7.80
CA ALA A 138 -44.27 -21.93 -8.68
C ALA A 138 -44.17 -20.39 -8.59
N ALA A 139 -43.34 -19.85 -7.70
CA ALA A 139 -43.17 -18.40 -7.58
C ALA A 139 -42.16 -17.89 -8.61
N GLU A 140 -42.53 -16.84 -9.34
CA GLU A 140 -41.59 -15.98 -10.09
C GLU A 140 -41.33 -14.71 -9.26
N PRO A 141 -40.35 -14.72 -8.34
CA PRO A 141 -40.03 -13.54 -7.54
C PRO A 141 -39.60 -12.37 -8.44
N PRO A 142 -40.06 -11.13 -8.15
CA PRO A 142 -39.66 -9.96 -8.91
C PRO A 142 -38.15 -9.72 -8.81
N MET A 143 -37.57 -9.14 -9.86
CA MET A 143 -36.17 -8.77 -9.94
C MET A 143 -36.07 -7.34 -10.47
N ALA A 144 -35.39 -6.47 -9.72
CA ALA A 144 -35.14 -5.11 -10.14
C ALA A 144 -34.26 -5.02 -11.41
N GLN A 145 -34.47 -3.98 -12.22
CA GLN A 145 -33.75 -3.78 -13.48
C GLN A 145 -32.24 -3.56 -13.26
N LEU A 146 -31.85 -2.87 -12.19
CA LEU A 146 -30.45 -2.67 -11.83
C LEU A 146 -29.75 -4.01 -11.56
N ILE A 147 -30.40 -4.92 -10.83
CA ILE A 147 -29.88 -6.29 -10.61
C ILE A 147 -29.72 -7.00 -11.95
N SER A 148 -30.79 -6.99 -12.77
CA SER A 148 -30.74 -7.65 -14.07
C SER A 148 -29.59 -7.14 -14.95
N ARG A 149 -29.42 -5.82 -15.08
CA ARG A 149 -28.37 -5.23 -15.93
C ARG A 149 -26.97 -5.56 -15.44
N LEU A 150 -26.71 -5.51 -14.13
CA LEU A 150 -25.40 -5.84 -13.56
C LEU A 150 -25.04 -7.32 -13.75
N VAL A 151 -25.99 -8.23 -13.53
CA VAL A 151 -25.77 -9.68 -13.72
C VAL A 151 -25.48 -10.03 -15.18
N HIS A 152 -26.16 -9.37 -16.14
CA HIS A 152 -25.86 -9.54 -17.57
C HIS A 152 -24.43 -9.11 -17.93
N LEU A 153 -23.88 -8.12 -17.23
CA LEU A 153 -22.48 -7.69 -17.37
C LEU A 153 -21.49 -8.63 -16.65
N GLY A 154 -21.96 -9.61 -15.89
CA GLY A 154 -21.11 -10.48 -15.07
C GLY A 154 -20.62 -9.84 -13.78
N ILE A 155 -21.38 -8.89 -13.25
CA ILE A 155 -21.04 -8.12 -12.05
C ILE A 155 -22.00 -8.51 -10.94
N HIS A 156 -21.47 -8.66 -9.73
CA HIS A 156 -22.30 -8.91 -8.57
C HIS A 156 -23.23 -7.70 -8.34
N PRO A 157 -24.54 -7.91 -8.04
CA PRO A 157 -25.52 -6.82 -8.08
C PRO A 157 -25.31 -5.69 -7.06
N SER A 158 -24.53 -5.95 -6.01
CA SER A 158 -24.41 -5.06 -4.84
C SER A 158 -22.99 -4.96 -4.27
N ASP A 159 -22.28 -6.09 -4.15
CA ASP A 159 -20.87 -6.12 -3.75
C ASP A 159 -19.90 -5.71 -4.87
N SER A 160 -19.08 -4.73 -4.56
CA SER A 160 -18.03 -4.17 -5.41
C SER A 160 -16.69 -4.93 -5.35
N SER A 161 -16.56 -5.89 -4.44
CA SER A 161 -15.31 -6.54 -4.01
C SER A 161 -15.50 -8.05 -3.75
N VAL A 162 -16.17 -8.71 -4.68
CA VAL A 162 -16.52 -10.14 -4.60
C VAL A 162 -15.27 -11.01 -4.49
N ALA A 163 -15.14 -11.75 -3.39
CA ALA A 163 -14.04 -12.68 -3.19
C ALA A 163 -14.00 -13.76 -4.28
N SER A 164 -12.81 -14.28 -4.59
CA SER A 164 -12.60 -15.21 -5.73
C SER A 164 -13.34 -16.56 -5.60
N ASP A 165 -13.74 -16.90 -4.39
CA ASP A 165 -14.44 -18.08 -3.91
C ASP A 165 -15.97 -17.86 -3.74
N ASP A 166 -16.46 -16.64 -3.97
CA ASP A 166 -17.90 -16.34 -3.94
C ASP A 166 -18.56 -16.66 -5.29
N GLU A 167 -19.46 -17.63 -5.29
CA GLU A 167 -20.20 -18.11 -6.45
C GLU A 167 -21.60 -17.50 -6.57
N TRP A 168 -21.71 -16.19 -6.33
CA TRP A 168 -22.95 -15.42 -6.39
C TRP A 168 -23.82 -15.65 -7.63
N TRP A 169 -23.22 -15.99 -8.78
CA TRP A 169 -23.95 -16.28 -10.01
C TRP A 169 -24.90 -17.49 -9.87
N ARG A 170 -24.70 -18.37 -8.88
CA ARG A 170 -25.61 -19.48 -8.55
C ARG A 170 -26.97 -19.02 -8.05
N LEU A 171 -27.11 -17.75 -7.65
CA LEU A 171 -28.38 -17.14 -7.25
C LEU A 171 -29.28 -16.80 -8.45
N PHE A 172 -28.79 -16.98 -9.68
CA PHE A 172 -29.46 -16.56 -10.90
C PHE A 172 -29.55 -17.71 -11.91
N THR A 173 -30.61 -17.72 -12.70
CA THR A 173 -30.79 -18.62 -13.84
C THR A 173 -31.14 -17.81 -15.09
N LEU A 174 -30.64 -18.28 -16.25
CA LEU A 174 -30.97 -17.74 -17.56
C LEU A 174 -32.03 -18.63 -18.22
N ASP A 175 -33.13 -18.01 -18.64
CA ASP A 175 -34.19 -18.61 -19.44
C ASP A 175 -34.23 -17.87 -20.79
N GLY A 176 -33.44 -18.36 -21.75
CA GLY A 176 -33.12 -17.61 -22.97
C GLY A 176 -32.30 -16.35 -22.68
N GLU A 177 -32.86 -15.17 -22.93
CA GLU A 177 -32.29 -13.86 -22.58
C GLU A 177 -32.94 -13.25 -21.31
N LYS A 178 -33.91 -13.94 -20.68
CA LYS A 178 -34.56 -13.45 -19.46
C LYS A 178 -33.84 -14.00 -18.22
N LEU A 179 -33.43 -13.10 -17.32
CA LEU A 179 -32.81 -13.46 -16.05
C LEU A 179 -33.87 -13.65 -14.96
N LYS A 180 -33.73 -14.73 -14.17
CA LYS A 180 -34.60 -15.04 -13.03
C LYS A 180 -33.77 -15.39 -11.80
N TRP A 181 -34.37 -15.27 -10.61
CA TRP A 181 -33.78 -15.77 -9.39
C TRP A 181 -33.79 -17.32 -9.38
N ALA A 182 -32.68 -17.93 -8.97
CA ALA A 182 -32.57 -19.38 -8.88
C ALA A 182 -33.42 -19.94 -7.71
N GLY A 183 -34.02 -21.11 -7.92
CA GLY A 183 -34.73 -21.86 -6.89
C GLY A 183 -33.80 -22.67 -5.97
N PRO A 184 -34.34 -23.26 -4.88
CA PRO A 184 -33.58 -24.16 -4.00
C PRO A 184 -32.98 -25.35 -4.76
N SER A 185 -31.75 -25.73 -4.43
CA SER A 185 -31.02 -26.84 -5.05
C SER A 185 -30.30 -27.69 -3.99
N GLY A 186 -29.77 -28.86 -4.36
CA GLY A 186 -28.98 -29.69 -3.43
C GLY A 186 -27.75 -28.99 -2.82
N ALA A 187 -27.28 -27.89 -3.43
CA ALA A 187 -26.13 -27.12 -2.97
C ALA A 187 -26.48 -25.91 -2.07
N MET A 188 -27.73 -25.40 -2.11
CA MET A 188 -28.18 -24.27 -1.28
C MET A 188 -29.63 -24.48 -0.84
N ASP A 189 -29.85 -24.45 0.47
CA ASP A 189 -31.20 -24.51 1.04
C ASP A 189 -31.98 -23.19 0.85
N ALA A 190 -33.29 -23.23 1.06
CA ALA A 190 -34.16 -22.07 0.87
C ALA A 190 -33.78 -20.90 1.81
N LYS A 191 -33.30 -21.18 3.03
CA LYS A 191 -32.93 -20.16 4.02
C LYS A 191 -31.65 -19.43 3.62
N ALA A 192 -30.65 -20.13 3.09
CA ALA A 192 -29.42 -19.56 2.57
C ALA A 192 -29.71 -18.66 1.36
N ILE A 193 -30.58 -19.10 0.44
CA ILE A 193 -30.99 -18.28 -0.71
C ILE A 193 -31.69 -17.00 -0.25
N GLN A 194 -32.66 -17.10 0.66
CA GLN A 194 -33.36 -15.93 1.19
C GLN A 194 -32.41 -14.96 1.89
N GLY A 195 -31.47 -15.49 2.68
CA GLY A 195 -30.42 -14.68 3.32
C GLY A 195 -29.58 -13.91 2.30
N LYS A 196 -29.11 -14.60 1.24
CA LYS A 196 -28.31 -13.98 0.17
C LYS A 196 -29.07 -12.95 -0.67
N ARG A 197 -30.35 -13.22 -0.98
CA ARG A 197 -31.19 -12.24 -1.68
C ARG A 197 -31.41 -10.98 -0.84
N ARG A 198 -31.64 -11.13 0.47
CA ARG A 198 -31.77 -10.00 1.40
C ARG A 198 -30.48 -9.21 1.50
N GLU A 199 -29.34 -9.89 1.60
CA GLU A 199 -28.01 -9.27 1.60
C GLU A 199 -27.80 -8.40 0.35
N ILE A 200 -28.16 -8.90 -0.84
CA ILE A 200 -28.08 -8.13 -2.10
C ILE A 200 -28.95 -6.87 -2.06
N ALA A 201 -30.19 -6.96 -1.58
CA ALA A 201 -31.09 -5.80 -1.52
C ALA A 201 -30.57 -4.73 -0.54
N GLU A 202 -30.14 -5.15 0.65
CA GLU A 202 -29.58 -4.26 1.69
C GLU A 202 -28.32 -3.53 1.20
N GLU A 203 -27.37 -4.27 0.60
CA GLU A 203 -26.15 -3.68 0.04
C GLU A 203 -26.44 -2.75 -1.16
N GLN A 204 -27.46 -3.07 -1.97
CA GLN A 204 -27.89 -2.19 -3.05
C GLN A 204 -28.45 -0.86 -2.51
N ARG A 205 -29.17 -0.88 -1.38
CA ARG A 205 -29.63 0.35 -0.68
C ARG A 205 -28.44 1.25 -0.32
N GLU A 206 -27.38 0.67 0.23
CA GLU A 206 -26.15 1.40 0.57
C GLU A 206 -25.45 1.97 -0.66
N ALA A 207 -25.29 1.16 -1.70
CA ALA A 207 -24.61 1.57 -2.93
C ALA A 207 -25.36 2.69 -3.67
N LEU A 208 -26.71 2.69 -3.62
CA LEU A 208 -27.56 3.75 -4.16
C LEU A 208 -27.43 5.04 -3.36
N HIS A 209 -27.46 4.97 -2.03
CA HIS A 209 -27.26 6.12 -1.17
C HIS A 209 -25.91 6.81 -1.48
N ASP A 210 -24.82 6.05 -1.51
CA ASP A 210 -23.47 6.56 -1.80
C ASP A 210 -23.34 7.11 -3.24
N THR A 211 -24.15 6.59 -4.16
CA THR A 211 -24.24 7.04 -5.55
C THR A 211 -24.93 8.40 -5.65
N LEU A 212 -26.12 8.53 -5.07
CA LEU A 212 -26.99 9.70 -5.18
C LEU A 212 -26.54 10.87 -4.29
N PHE A 213 -26.12 10.57 -3.05
CA PHE A 213 -25.88 11.59 -2.02
C PHE A 213 -24.41 11.84 -1.67
N ASN A 214 -23.47 11.42 -2.53
CA ASN A 214 -22.03 11.65 -2.33
C ASN A 214 -21.73 13.12 -1.97
N LYS A 215 -20.87 13.39 -0.97
CA LYS A 215 -20.57 14.75 -0.47
C LYS A 215 -19.48 15.48 -1.27
N THR A 216 -18.93 14.83 -2.28
CA THR A 216 -17.81 15.35 -3.09
C THR A 216 -18.31 15.89 -4.43
N TYR A 217 -17.41 16.51 -5.20
CA TYR A 217 -17.62 16.94 -6.59
C TYR A 217 -18.19 15.83 -7.52
N PHE A 218 -18.06 14.55 -7.12
CA PHE A 218 -18.62 13.39 -7.81
C PHE A 218 -20.09 13.09 -7.43
N SER A 219 -20.80 14.03 -6.79
CA SER A 219 -22.22 13.87 -6.48
C SER A 219 -23.10 13.92 -7.73
N PHE A 220 -24.24 13.23 -7.68
CA PHE A 220 -25.15 13.11 -8.80
C PHE A 220 -25.65 14.48 -9.31
N GLU A 221 -26.03 15.35 -8.37
CA GLU A 221 -26.48 16.73 -8.64
C GLU A 221 -25.34 17.66 -9.07
N GLU A 222 -24.20 17.65 -8.39
CA GLU A 222 -23.07 18.53 -8.75
C GLU A 222 -22.41 18.15 -10.09
N ALA A 223 -22.55 16.88 -10.50
CA ALA A 223 -22.19 16.43 -11.84
C ALA A 223 -23.17 16.89 -12.92
N GLY A 224 -24.32 17.42 -12.52
CA GLY A 224 -25.38 17.85 -13.41
C GLY A 224 -26.17 16.70 -14.04
N LEU A 225 -26.10 15.48 -13.52
CA LEU A 225 -26.80 14.32 -14.09
C LEU A 225 -28.30 14.31 -13.74
N GLY A 226 -28.65 14.88 -12.59
CA GLY A 226 -29.99 14.88 -12.04
C GLY A 226 -29.96 15.06 -10.52
N TYR A 227 -31.10 14.97 -9.86
CA TYR A 227 -31.19 15.07 -8.40
C TYR A 227 -32.28 14.15 -7.84
N PRO A 228 -32.09 13.57 -6.64
CA PRO A 228 -33.15 12.88 -5.91
C PRO A 228 -34.25 13.84 -5.48
N THR A 229 -35.50 13.40 -5.49
CA THR A 229 -36.66 14.20 -5.09
C THR A 229 -37.60 13.39 -4.20
N PHE A 230 -38.30 14.08 -3.29
CA PHE A 230 -39.37 13.48 -2.49
C PHE A 230 -40.60 13.09 -3.32
N PHE A 231 -40.75 13.64 -4.53
CA PHE A 231 -41.98 13.56 -5.29
C PHE A 231 -41.85 12.63 -6.49
N THR A 232 -42.54 11.50 -6.46
CA THR A 232 -42.57 10.53 -7.56
C THR A 232 -43.62 10.86 -8.63
N GLN A 233 -44.56 11.76 -8.33
CA GLN A 233 -45.65 12.16 -9.25
C GLN A 233 -45.99 13.66 -9.13
N GLY A 234 -46.53 14.23 -10.21
CA GLY A 234 -47.10 15.59 -10.26
C GLY A 234 -46.14 16.68 -10.79
N GLU A 235 -46.69 17.87 -11.08
CA GLU A 235 -45.98 18.99 -11.70
C GLU A 235 -44.99 19.71 -10.77
N TYR A 236 -44.14 20.56 -11.37
CA TYR A 236 -43.15 21.39 -10.69
C TYR A 236 -43.81 22.46 -9.81
N SER A 237 -43.36 22.62 -8.55
CA SER A 237 -43.78 23.72 -7.68
C SER A 237 -42.62 24.25 -6.81
N PRO A 238 -42.63 25.54 -6.41
CA PRO A 238 -41.60 26.11 -5.54
C PRO A 238 -41.45 25.38 -4.20
N GLU A 239 -42.56 24.92 -3.60
CA GLU A 239 -42.56 24.14 -2.35
C GLU A 239 -41.80 22.81 -2.51
N ARG A 240 -41.91 22.15 -3.66
CA ARG A 240 -41.20 20.89 -3.93
C ARG A 240 -39.69 21.11 -3.99
N ASP A 241 -39.26 22.16 -4.68
CA ASP A 241 -37.85 22.54 -4.78
C ASP A 241 -37.24 22.90 -3.42
N GLU A 242 -38.01 23.54 -2.53
CA GLU A 242 -37.61 23.83 -1.15
C GLU A 242 -37.37 22.55 -0.34
N LEU A 243 -38.27 21.56 -0.47
CA LEU A 243 -38.15 20.27 0.19
C LEU A 243 -37.01 19.44 -0.40
N ASP A 244 -36.80 19.43 -1.71
CA ASP A 244 -35.67 18.74 -2.36
C ASP A 244 -34.32 19.38 -1.95
N ALA A 245 -34.28 20.69 -1.68
CA ALA A 245 -33.10 21.34 -1.13
C ALA A 245 -32.82 20.85 0.32
N LEU A 246 -33.88 20.67 1.11
CA LEU A 246 -33.79 20.10 2.46
C LEU A 246 -33.37 18.62 2.42
N LEU A 247 -33.84 17.82 1.46
CA LEU A 247 -33.41 16.44 1.23
C LEU A 247 -31.88 16.35 1.15
N ARG A 248 -31.27 17.25 0.36
CA ARG A 248 -29.81 17.29 0.22
C ARG A 248 -29.10 17.57 1.55
N VAL A 249 -29.68 18.44 2.38
CA VAL A 249 -29.12 18.78 3.71
C VAL A 249 -29.28 17.62 4.69
N LEU A 250 -30.45 16.95 4.70
CA LEU A 250 -30.71 15.76 5.51
C LEU A 250 -29.73 14.64 5.15
N ALA A 251 -29.53 14.36 3.86
CA ALA A 251 -28.56 13.40 3.38
C ALA A 251 -27.12 13.76 3.78
N ASP A 252 -26.74 15.04 3.67
CA ASP A 252 -25.42 15.52 4.12
C ASP A 252 -25.19 15.35 5.65
N THR A 253 -26.27 15.17 6.43
CA THR A 253 -26.26 14.85 7.87
C THR A 253 -26.54 13.38 8.20
N TYR A 254 -26.47 12.48 7.22
CA TYR A 254 -26.68 11.03 7.38
C TYR A 254 -28.08 10.67 7.90
N ARG A 255 -29.11 11.41 7.49
CA ARG A 255 -30.53 11.19 7.84
C ARG A 255 -31.31 10.44 6.75
N VAL A 256 -30.63 9.59 6.00
CA VAL A 256 -31.23 8.70 4.99
C VAL A 256 -30.93 7.26 5.42
N ASP A 257 -31.92 6.38 5.35
CA ASP A 257 -31.83 4.98 5.81
C ASP A 257 -30.84 4.09 5.03
N GLY A 258 -30.37 4.53 3.86
CA GLY A 258 -29.29 3.88 3.12
C GLY A 258 -27.86 4.24 3.56
N SER A 259 -27.69 5.08 4.58
CA SER A 259 -26.35 5.50 5.03
C SER A 259 -25.64 4.41 5.84
N ARG A 260 -24.54 3.85 5.31
CA ARG A 260 -23.66 2.90 6.03
C ARG A 260 -23.05 3.41 7.35
N PHE A 261 -23.00 4.72 7.56
CA PHE A 261 -22.34 5.33 8.73
C PHE A 261 -23.25 5.46 9.95
N VAL A 262 -24.54 5.18 9.82
CA VAL A 262 -25.50 5.43 10.89
C VAL A 262 -26.56 4.34 10.92
N ASP A 263 -26.67 3.68 12.07
CA ASP A 263 -27.77 2.75 12.34
C ASP A 263 -29.04 3.55 12.65
N VAL A 264 -30.00 3.49 11.74
CA VAL A 264 -31.29 4.19 11.81
C VAL A 264 -32.05 3.86 13.09
N SER A 265 -31.89 2.65 13.63
CA SER A 265 -32.56 2.22 14.86
C SER A 265 -32.05 2.96 16.11
N GLN A 266 -30.84 3.50 16.06
CA GLN A 266 -30.19 4.21 17.16
C GLN A 266 -30.25 5.74 17.03
N ILE A 267 -30.78 6.26 15.91
CA ILE A 267 -30.89 7.70 15.69
C ILE A 267 -32.04 8.29 16.51
N LYS A 268 -31.76 9.40 17.23
CA LYS A 268 -32.80 10.22 17.85
C LYS A 268 -33.76 10.76 16.78
N GLN A 269 -35.03 10.34 16.85
CA GLN A 269 -36.10 10.83 15.98
C GLN A 269 -36.40 12.31 16.25
N TRP A 270 -36.70 13.05 15.19
CA TRP A 270 -37.10 14.45 15.23
C TRP A 270 -38.59 14.57 14.95
N SER A 271 -39.34 15.04 15.94
CA SER A 271 -40.75 15.38 15.79
C SER A 271 -40.99 16.87 15.63
N SER A 272 -40.07 17.68 16.14
CA SER A 272 -40.08 19.14 15.98
C SER A 272 -38.65 19.69 15.94
N ALA A 273 -38.50 20.97 15.61
CA ALA A 273 -37.25 21.71 15.65
C ALA A 273 -36.58 21.66 17.04
N ALA A 274 -37.35 21.50 18.12
CA ALA A 274 -36.82 21.38 19.49
C ALA A 274 -36.00 20.09 19.71
N ASP A 275 -36.27 19.04 18.92
CA ASP A 275 -35.52 17.78 19.01
C ASP A 275 -34.13 17.87 18.37
N VAL A 276 -33.92 18.91 17.55
CA VAL A 276 -32.71 19.14 16.74
C VAL A 276 -31.71 20.02 17.51
N PRO A 277 -30.47 19.56 17.73
CA PRO A 277 -29.44 20.35 18.41
C PRO A 277 -29.21 21.72 17.74
N ALA A 278 -29.02 22.77 18.53
CA ALA A 278 -28.85 24.15 18.03
C ALA A 278 -27.69 24.31 17.03
N GLY A 279 -26.58 23.57 17.22
CA GLY A 279 -25.43 23.57 16.31
C GLY A 279 -25.59 22.70 15.04
N ASN A 280 -26.72 21.99 14.89
CA ASN A 280 -26.94 21.07 13.78
C ASN A 280 -26.98 21.84 12.43
N ARG A 281 -26.48 21.21 11.37
CA ARG A 281 -26.45 21.78 10.02
C ARG A 281 -27.85 21.98 9.43
N VAL A 282 -28.80 21.09 9.71
CA VAL A 282 -30.20 21.20 9.24
C VAL A 282 -30.83 22.49 9.78
N ARG A 283 -30.74 22.71 11.09
CA ARG A 283 -31.30 23.91 11.73
C ARG A 283 -30.66 25.20 11.23
N ARG A 284 -29.33 25.21 11.03
CA ARG A 284 -28.62 26.34 10.40
C ARG A 284 -29.06 26.61 8.97
N PHE A 285 -29.35 25.57 8.20
CA PHE A 285 -29.89 25.73 6.84
C PHE A 285 -31.30 26.31 6.86
N CYS A 286 -32.19 25.82 7.73
CA CYS A 286 -33.55 26.36 7.86
C CYS A 286 -33.54 27.83 8.29
N GLU A 287 -32.63 28.23 9.20
CA GLU A 287 -32.45 29.63 9.59
C GLU A 287 -31.91 30.50 8.43
N ALA A 288 -31.03 29.95 7.59
CA ALA A 288 -30.57 30.66 6.39
C ALA A 288 -31.67 30.79 5.33
N ALA A 289 -32.50 29.76 5.16
CA ALA A 289 -33.64 29.73 4.25
C ALA A 289 -34.76 30.68 4.67
N SER A 290 -35.00 30.82 5.99
CA SER A 290 -36.03 31.69 6.56
C SER A 290 -35.48 32.41 7.81
N PRO A 291 -34.74 33.53 7.62
CA PRO A 291 -34.12 34.26 8.73
C PRO A 291 -35.15 34.73 9.77
N GLY A 292 -34.91 34.41 11.04
CA GLY A 292 -35.80 34.69 12.16
C GLY A 292 -36.94 33.70 12.36
N ASN A 293 -37.19 32.79 11.41
CA ASN A 293 -38.28 31.81 11.43
C ASN A 293 -37.81 30.37 11.09
N GLY A 294 -36.51 30.06 11.25
CA GLY A 294 -35.94 28.78 10.84
C GLY A 294 -36.56 27.55 11.54
N ASP A 295 -36.92 27.69 12.82
CA ASP A 295 -37.58 26.60 13.57
C ASP A 295 -39.00 26.32 13.04
N GLN A 296 -39.75 27.36 12.67
CA GLN A 296 -41.07 27.21 12.07
C GLN A 296 -40.96 26.58 10.68
N TYR A 297 -39.99 27.02 9.89
CA TYR A 297 -39.69 26.41 8.59
C TYR A 297 -39.39 24.91 8.72
N LEU A 298 -38.56 24.53 9.69
CA LEU A 298 -38.23 23.13 9.95
C LEU A 298 -39.44 22.32 10.42
N ASN A 299 -40.29 22.86 11.30
CA ASN A 299 -41.50 22.18 11.75
C ASN A 299 -42.47 21.91 10.58
N ASN A 300 -42.73 22.93 9.76
CA ASN A 300 -43.59 22.79 8.58
C ASN A 300 -43.06 21.72 7.62
N ALA A 301 -41.74 21.69 7.39
CA ALA A 301 -41.12 20.68 6.56
C ALA A 301 -41.24 19.28 7.17
N LEU A 302 -41.00 19.10 8.47
CA LEU A 302 -41.15 17.81 9.16
C LEU A 302 -42.61 17.31 9.12
N ASP A 303 -43.58 18.19 9.30
CA ASP A 303 -45.01 17.86 9.20
C ASP A 303 -45.38 17.42 7.78
N ARG A 304 -44.86 18.12 6.75
CA ARG A 304 -45.07 17.75 5.35
C ARG A 304 -44.43 16.41 5.01
N LEU A 305 -43.23 16.13 5.54
CA LEU A 305 -42.53 14.85 5.34
C LEU A 305 -43.27 13.65 5.93
N ARG A 306 -43.97 13.85 7.06
CA ARG A 306 -44.77 12.80 7.76
C ARG A 306 -46.06 12.43 7.05
N HIS A 307 -46.56 13.33 6.20
CA HIS A 307 -47.81 13.14 5.50
C HIS A 307 -47.81 11.84 4.68
N ALA A 308 -48.96 11.17 4.58
CA ALA A 308 -49.06 9.79 4.09
C ALA A 308 -48.58 9.59 2.63
N ASP A 309 -48.56 10.65 1.82
CA ASP A 309 -48.04 10.62 0.44
C ASP A 309 -46.51 10.59 0.37
N LEU A 310 -45.80 11.14 1.38
CA LEU A 310 -44.33 11.13 1.45
C LEU A 310 -43.79 10.08 2.44
N GLY A 311 -44.47 9.85 3.57
CA GLY A 311 -44.21 8.73 4.48
C GLY A 311 -42.86 8.77 5.24
N HIS A 312 -42.23 9.94 5.36
CA HIS A 312 -40.93 10.12 6.02
C HIS A 312 -41.10 10.55 7.49
N ASN A 313 -40.85 9.61 8.41
CA ASN A 313 -41.08 9.80 9.84
C ASN A 313 -39.79 10.10 10.62
N GLY A 314 -39.92 10.85 11.72
CA GLY A 314 -38.83 11.09 12.67
C GLY A 314 -37.64 11.87 12.10
N GLY A 315 -37.83 12.63 11.02
CA GLY A 315 -36.73 13.32 10.32
C GLY A 315 -35.72 12.39 9.66
N VAL A 316 -36.13 11.15 9.35
CA VAL A 316 -35.35 10.18 8.58
C VAL A 316 -36.02 9.95 7.24
N VAL A 317 -35.24 10.10 6.17
CA VAL A 317 -35.68 9.88 4.80
C VAL A 317 -35.55 8.40 4.45
N ARG A 318 -36.61 7.85 3.88
CA ARG A 318 -36.65 6.49 3.34
C ARG A 318 -36.18 6.51 1.90
N LEU A 319 -35.07 5.86 1.58
CA LEU A 319 -34.44 5.94 0.27
C LEU A 319 -35.40 5.50 -0.85
N PHE A 320 -36.06 4.35 -0.69
CA PHE A 320 -36.94 3.79 -1.73
C PHE A 320 -38.29 4.51 -1.88
N SER A 321 -38.61 5.47 -1.00
CA SER A 321 -39.76 6.37 -1.20
C SER A 321 -39.43 7.59 -2.07
N LEU A 322 -38.17 7.76 -2.48
CA LEU A 322 -37.73 8.86 -3.33
C LEU A 322 -37.84 8.54 -4.83
N GLY A 323 -37.93 9.59 -5.63
CA GLY A 323 -37.74 9.57 -7.07
C GLY A 323 -36.37 10.12 -7.48
N VAL A 324 -35.94 9.83 -8.70
CA VAL A 324 -34.74 10.42 -9.33
C VAL A 324 -35.18 11.24 -10.53
N ARG A 325 -34.90 12.54 -10.51
CA ARG A 325 -35.13 13.45 -11.63
C ARG A 325 -33.87 13.59 -12.46
N LEU A 326 -33.93 13.35 -13.77
CA LEU A 326 -32.79 13.55 -14.66
C LEU A 326 -32.70 14.99 -15.16
N ALA A 327 -31.47 15.48 -15.29
CA ALA A 327 -31.21 16.75 -15.95
C ALA A 327 -31.02 16.55 -17.46
N ARG A 328 -31.56 17.48 -18.24
CA ARG A 328 -31.34 17.60 -19.68
C ARG A 328 -30.16 18.51 -19.95
N ALA A 329 -29.62 18.46 -21.17
CA ALA A 329 -28.47 19.27 -21.56
C ALA A 329 -28.70 20.79 -21.37
N ASP A 330 -29.95 21.23 -21.51
CA ASP A 330 -30.44 22.59 -21.37
C ASP A 330 -30.94 22.95 -19.96
N THR A 331 -30.94 22.01 -19.01
CA THR A 331 -31.36 22.27 -17.62
C THR A 331 -30.46 23.34 -16.99
N PRO A 332 -31.02 24.45 -16.47
CA PRO A 332 -30.23 25.49 -15.83
C PRO A 332 -29.61 24.99 -14.52
N PHE A 333 -28.44 25.52 -14.15
CA PHE A 333 -27.85 25.29 -12.83
C PHE A 333 -27.40 26.60 -12.16
N TRP A 334 -27.36 26.60 -10.84
CA TRP A 334 -26.88 27.70 -10.01
C TRP A 334 -25.60 27.31 -9.29
N ARG A 335 -24.68 28.26 -9.13
CA ARG A 335 -23.38 28.02 -8.49
C ARG A 335 -23.21 28.97 -7.32
N CYS A 336 -22.89 28.41 -6.16
CA CYS A 336 -22.65 29.20 -4.95
C CYS A 336 -21.34 29.98 -5.08
N THR A 337 -21.37 31.29 -4.85
CA THR A 337 -20.20 32.18 -4.96
C THR A 337 -19.16 31.97 -3.86
N ARG A 338 -19.54 31.39 -2.71
CA ARG A 338 -18.64 31.15 -1.58
C ARG A 338 -17.98 29.77 -1.59
N CYS A 339 -18.74 28.71 -1.87
CA CYS A 339 -18.25 27.33 -1.77
C CYS A 339 -18.23 26.56 -3.10
N ASP A 340 -18.59 27.22 -4.20
CA ASP A 340 -18.56 26.70 -5.58
C ASP A 340 -19.47 25.47 -5.84
N ARG A 341 -20.35 25.13 -4.89
CA ARG A 341 -21.32 24.04 -5.07
C ARG A 341 -22.31 24.37 -6.19
N ALA A 342 -22.50 23.43 -7.10
CA ALA A 342 -23.52 23.49 -8.15
C ALA A 342 -24.87 22.92 -7.65
N HIS A 343 -25.96 23.56 -8.05
CA HIS A 343 -27.34 23.22 -7.70
C HIS A 343 -28.18 23.17 -8.98
N LEU A 344 -28.99 22.13 -9.15
CA LEU A 344 -29.85 21.99 -10.33
C LEU A 344 -31.21 22.69 -10.18
N HIS A 345 -31.50 23.19 -8.97
CA HIS A 345 -32.67 23.98 -8.65
C HIS A 345 -32.31 25.05 -7.61
N ARG A 346 -33.06 26.16 -7.55
CA ARG A 346 -32.80 27.23 -6.57
C ARG A 346 -33.30 26.87 -5.17
N GLY A 347 -34.27 25.96 -5.06
CA GLY A 347 -34.82 25.53 -3.77
C GLY A 347 -35.21 26.71 -2.87
N ALA A 348 -34.78 26.62 -1.61
CA ALA A 348 -34.92 27.65 -0.58
C ALA A 348 -34.06 28.92 -0.80
N GLN A 349 -33.57 29.14 -2.02
CA GLN A 349 -32.75 30.29 -2.45
C GLN A 349 -31.40 30.45 -1.73
N VAL A 350 -30.99 29.45 -0.95
CA VAL A 350 -29.72 29.40 -0.22
C VAL A 350 -28.95 28.11 -0.52
N CYS A 351 -27.63 28.16 -0.41
CA CYS A 351 -26.77 27.03 -0.68
C CYS A 351 -26.93 25.93 0.39
N THR A 352 -27.27 24.70 -0.03
CA THR A 352 -27.39 23.52 0.86
C THR A 352 -26.09 23.13 1.59
N ARG A 353 -24.94 23.74 1.23
CA ARG A 353 -23.65 23.51 1.90
C ARG A 353 -23.26 24.56 2.92
N CYS A 354 -23.22 25.83 2.52
CA CYS A 354 -22.71 26.90 3.37
C CYS A 354 -23.81 27.84 3.91
N GLY A 355 -25.04 27.77 3.37
CA GLY A 355 -26.15 28.65 3.75
C GLY A 355 -26.12 30.03 3.08
N ASP A 356 -25.13 30.34 2.25
CA ASP A 356 -25.09 31.62 1.54
C ASP A 356 -26.19 31.72 0.47
N PRO A 357 -26.75 32.92 0.22
CA PRO A 357 -27.73 33.15 -0.84
C PRO A 357 -27.24 32.70 -2.22
N LEU A 358 -28.08 31.99 -2.97
CA LEU A 358 -27.80 31.61 -4.35
C LEU A 358 -28.10 32.77 -5.30
N PRO A 359 -27.29 32.98 -6.35
CA PRO A 359 -27.55 33.98 -7.37
C PRO A 359 -28.96 33.84 -7.98
N PRO A 360 -29.63 34.96 -8.33
CA PRO A 360 -30.96 34.90 -8.97
C PRO A 360 -30.89 34.38 -10.42
N VAL A 361 -29.75 34.61 -11.09
CA VAL A 361 -29.51 34.17 -12.47
C VAL A 361 -28.77 32.83 -12.46
N ALA A 362 -29.17 31.92 -13.34
CA ALA A 362 -28.47 30.65 -13.54
C ALA A 362 -27.03 30.90 -14.02
N ALA A 363 -26.08 30.11 -13.51
CA ALA A 363 -24.67 30.22 -13.87
C ALA A 363 -24.37 29.63 -15.26
N GLY A 364 -25.21 28.73 -15.76
CA GLY A 364 -25.11 28.08 -17.06
C GLY A 364 -26.13 26.95 -17.19
N VAL A 365 -25.87 26.02 -18.11
CA VAL A 365 -26.71 24.81 -18.31
C VAL A 365 -25.96 23.53 -17.93
N ALA A 366 -26.69 22.44 -17.67
CA ALA A 366 -26.11 21.17 -17.21
C ALA A 366 -25.04 20.62 -18.18
N LYS A 367 -25.18 20.86 -19.48
CA LYS A 367 -24.14 20.50 -20.48
C LYS A 367 -22.78 21.13 -20.20
N ASP A 368 -22.73 22.31 -19.61
CA ASP A 368 -21.47 22.95 -19.20
C ASP A 368 -20.85 22.21 -18.02
N LEU A 369 -21.66 21.74 -17.07
CA LEU A 369 -21.19 20.87 -15.98
C LEU A 369 -20.67 19.54 -16.54
N TRP A 370 -21.36 18.95 -17.52
CA TRP A 370 -20.97 17.66 -18.12
C TRP A 370 -19.60 17.73 -18.79
N ARG A 371 -19.26 18.84 -19.45
CA ARG A 371 -17.94 19.05 -20.08
C ARG A 371 -16.79 19.08 -19.08
N HIS A 372 -17.04 19.56 -17.88
CA HIS A 372 -16.00 19.72 -16.85
C HIS A 372 -16.01 18.60 -15.82
N ASN A 373 -17.08 17.82 -15.73
CA ASN A 373 -17.20 16.69 -14.82
C ASN A 373 -16.96 15.37 -15.56
N PHE A 374 -15.88 14.68 -15.21
CA PHE A 374 -15.48 13.40 -15.81
C PHE A 374 -16.63 12.38 -15.89
N LEU A 375 -17.40 12.21 -14.81
CA LEU A 375 -18.45 11.20 -14.76
C LEU A 375 -19.58 11.53 -15.73
N ALA A 376 -20.00 12.80 -15.76
CA ALA A 376 -21.06 13.24 -16.64
C ALA A 376 -20.62 13.30 -18.11
N HIS A 377 -19.37 13.67 -18.38
CA HIS A 377 -18.79 13.61 -19.72
C HIS A 377 -18.87 12.20 -20.32
N ARG A 378 -18.58 11.17 -19.51
CA ARG A 378 -18.68 9.79 -19.95
C ARG A 378 -20.11 9.37 -20.28
N VAL A 379 -21.06 9.72 -19.42
CA VAL A 379 -22.49 9.45 -19.62
C VAL A 379 -23.03 10.18 -20.87
N ASP A 380 -22.54 11.39 -21.15
CA ASP A 380 -22.90 12.16 -22.34
C ASP A 380 -22.33 11.54 -23.63
N ARG A 381 -21.04 11.16 -23.66
CA ARG A 381 -20.43 10.42 -24.78
C ARG A 381 -21.25 9.18 -25.12
N ALA A 382 -21.61 8.41 -24.10
CA ALA A 382 -22.40 7.21 -24.23
C ALA A 382 -23.77 7.42 -24.92
N GLY A 383 -24.45 8.53 -24.61
CA GLY A 383 -25.76 8.86 -25.18
C GLY A 383 -25.73 9.24 -26.67
N THR A 384 -24.57 9.56 -27.23
CA THR A 384 -24.42 10.04 -28.63
C THR A 384 -24.03 8.95 -29.64
N GLY A 385 -24.04 7.67 -29.22
CA GLY A 385 -23.66 6.52 -30.04
C GLY A 385 -22.40 5.78 -29.58
N ALA A 386 -21.97 5.95 -28.32
CA ALA A 386 -20.78 5.31 -27.78
C ALA A 386 -21.10 4.22 -26.74
N GLU A 387 -20.46 3.06 -26.94
CA GLU A 387 -20.08 1.98 -26.01
C GLU A 387 -21.01 1.63 -24.83
N GLU A 388 -21.43 0.36 -24.79
CA GLU A 388 -22.17 -0.22 -23.67
C GLU A 388 -21.34 -0.18 -22.38
N PRO A 389 -21.98 -0.06 -21.20
CA PRO A 389 -21.30 -0.22 -19.93
C PRO A 389 -20.58 -1.57 -19.88
N PHE A 390 -19.37 -1.60 -19.33
CA PHE A 390 -18.54 -2.80 -19.28
C PHE A 390 -18.15 -3.17 -17.85
N ARG A 391 -17.73 -4.42 -17.67
CA ARG A 391 -17.16 -4.94 -16.43
C ARG A 391 -15.66 -4.69 -16.38
N LEU A 392 -15.18 -4.23 -15.22
CA LEU A 392 -13.74 -4.21 -14.90
C LEU A 392 -13.48 -5.10 -13.67
N ARG A 393 -13.35 -6.42 -13.88
CA ARG A 393 -12.97 -7.33 -12.81
C ARG A 393 -11.45 -7.33 -12.64
N SER A 394 -11.00 -7.02 -11.44
CA SER A 394 -9.59 -6.91 -11.08
C SER A 394 -9.22 -7.85 -9.94
N GLU A 395 -8.15 -8.62 -10.12
CA GLU A 395 -7.65 -9.55 -9.11
C GLU A 395 -6.14 -9.37 -8.91
N GLU A 396 -5.63 -9.61 -7.71
CA GLU A 396 -4.18 -9.58 -7.47
C GLU A 396 -3.51 -10.85 -7.99
N LEU A 397 -2.27 -10.80 -8.46
CA LEU A 397 -1.45 -11.98 -8.72
C LEU A 397 -0.04 -11.70 -8.22
N THR A 398 0.20 -12.12 -6.98
CA THR A 398 1.43 -11.90 -6.21
C THR A 398 1.79 -13.17 -5.43
N GLY A 399 2.94 -13.22 -4.75
CA GLY A 399 3.33 -14.39 -3.94
C GLY A 399 2.47 -14.69 -2.73
N GLN A 400 1.52 -13.82 -2.39
CA GLN A 400 0.51 -14.15 -1.38
C GLN A 400 -0.77 -14.72 -2.00
N THR A 401 -0.87 -14.82 -3.32
CA THR A 401 -2.06 -15.36 -4.00
C THR A 401 -2.18 -16.87 -3.75
N ARG A 402 -3.32 -17.31 -3.20
CA ARG A 402 -3.51 -18.73 -2.84
C ARG A 402 -3.44 -19.68 -4.05
N ASN A 403 -4.09 -19.36 -5.15
CA ASN A 403 -4.11 -20.19 -6.36
C ASN A 403 -3.78 -19.37 -7.62
N GLY A 404 -2.49 -19.04 -7.78
CA GLY A 404 -2.03 -18.21 -8.90
C GLY A 404 -2.28 -18.84 -10.26
N ALA A 405 -2.17 -20.17 -10.37
CA ALA A 405 -2.38 -20.89 -11.61
C ALA A 405 -3.85 -20.86 -12.06
N GLU A 406 -4.80 -21.05 -11.15
CA GLU A 406 -6.22 -20.90 -11.45
C GLU A 406 -6.57 -19.46 -11.82
N ARG A 407 -6.05 -18.49 -11.08
CA ARG A 407 -6.27 -17.06 -11.36
C ARG A 407 -5.77 -16.67 -12.76
N LEU A 408 -4.60 -17.16 -13.16
CA LEU A 408 -4.10 -16.96 -14.51
C LEU A 408 -4.98 -17.61 -15.59
N ARG A 409 -5.51 -18.81 -15.32
CA ARG A 409 -6.46 -19.47 -16.24
C ARG A 409 -7.73 -18.63 -16.41
N ARG A 410 -8.30 -18.13 -15.30
CA ARG A 410 -9.46 -17.22 -15.30
C ARG A 410 -9.19 -15.91 -16.06
N PHE A 411 -7.99 -15.35 -15.97
CA PHE A 411 -7.57 -14.18 -16.74
C PHE A 411 -7.46 -14.45 -18.25
N ARG A 412 -6.99 -15.65 -18.63
CA ARG A 412 -6.95 -16.10 -20.03
C ARG A 412 -8.32 -16.53 -20.57
N GLY A 413 -9.37 -16.49 -19.76
CA GLY A 413 -10.71 -16.97 -20.13
C GLY A 413 -10.82 -18.49 -20.25
N ILE A 414 -9.89 -19.25 -19.66
CA ILE A 414 -9.88 -20.72 -19.65
C ILE A 414 -10.51 -21.20 -18.33
N LEU A 415 -11.68 -21.82 -18.39
CA LEU A 415 -12.39 -22.38 -17.25
C LEU A 415 -12.54 -23.90 -17.44
N VAL A 416 -12.18 -24.68 -16.42
CA VAL A 416 -12.30 -26.15 -16.39
C VAL A 416 -13.45 -26.44 -15.43
N GLU A 417 -14.46 -27.24 -15.85
CA GLU A 417 -15.79 -27.53 -15.22
C GLU A 417 -16.95 -26.57 -15.62
N GLU A 418 -18.21 -26.97 -15.86
CA GLU A 418 -18.92 -28.23 -16.19
C GLU A 418 -20.12 -27.81 -17.08
N GLY A 419 -20.29 -28.42 -18.25
CA GLY A 419 -21.46 -28.21 -19.13
C GLY A 419 -21.24 -27.27 -20.33
N ALA A 420 -21.52 -27.76 -21.54
CA ALA A 420 -21.60 -26.95 -22.75
C ALA A 420 -23.00 -26.33 -22.88
N GLY A 421 -23.10 -25.01 -23.15
CA GLY A 421 -24.38 -24.33 -23.43
C GLY A 421 -24.64 -23.09 -22.58
N GLN A 422 -25.91 -22.64 -22.53
CA GLN A 422 -26.34 -21.42 -21.81
C GLN A 422 -26.05 -21.46 -20.29
N ALA A 423 -26.03 -22.65 -19.67
CA ALA A 423 -25.75 -22.83 -18.24
C ALA A 423 -24.33 -22.39 -17.83
N ALA A 424 -23.37 -22.39 -18.76
CA ALA A 424 -21.99 -21.94 -18.50
C ALA A 424 -21.78 -20.43 -18.71
N ARG A 425 -22.77 -19.68 -19.22
CA ARG A 425 -22.64 -18.25 -19.54
C ARG A 425 -22.42 -17.40 -18.28
N LEU A 426 -23.27 -17.55 -17.25
CA LEU A 426 -23.13 -16.80 -15.99
C LEU A 426 -21.86 -17.16 -15.21
N PRO A 427 -21.49 -18.45 -15.03
CA PRO A 427 -20.20 -18.79 -14.42
C PRO A 427 -19.01 -18.22 -15.17
N LYS A 428 -19.04 -18.20 -16.51
CA LYS A 428 -17.96 -17.61 -17.31
C LYS A 428 -17.84 -16.11 -17.06
N LEU A 429 -18.95 -15.37 -17.15
CA LEU A 429 -19.00 -13.94 -16.85
C LEU A 429 -18.66 -13.64 -15.38
N GLY A 430 -19.01 -14.53 -14.45
CA GLY A 430 -18.72 -14.37 -13.03
C GLY A 430 -17.29 -14.71 -12.63
N LYS A 431 -16.54 -15.52 -13.40
CA LYS A 431 -15.17 -15.96 -13.04
C LYS A 431 -14.06 -15.30 -13.86
N GLU A 432 -14.35 -14.82 -15.07
CA GLU A 432 -13.36 -14.24 -15.96
C GLU A 432 -12.79 -12.92 -15.41
N ILE A 433 -11.47 -12.75 -15.51
CA ILE A 433 -10.73 -11.60 -14.96
C ILE A 433 -10.30 -10.70 -16.11
N ASP A 434 -10.45 -9.38 -15.96
CA ASP A 434 -10.13 -8.39 -16.98
C ASP A 434 -8.77 -7.70 -16.70
N LEU A 435 -8.46 -7.53 -15.42
CA LEU A 435 -7.27 -6.85 -14.94
C LEU A 435 -6.52 -7.69 -13.89
N LEU A 436 -5.21 -7.85 -14.04
CA LEU A 436 -4.37 -8.42 -12.98
C LEU A 436 -3.48 -7.36 -12.35
N SER A 437 -3.52 -7.24 -11.03
CA SER A 437 -2.60 -6.39 -10.27
C SER A 437 -1.42 -7.21 -9.75
N VAL A 438 -0.21 -6.88 -10.18
CA VAL A 438 1.01 -7.68 -9.97
C VAL A 438 2.16 -6.82 -9.44
N THR A 439 3.17 -7.48 -8.88
CA THR A 439 4.46 -6.86 -8.53
C THR A 439 5.45 -6.86 -9.71
N THR A 440 6.59 -6.18 -9.55
CA THR A 440 7.72 -6.18 -10.51
C THR A 440 8.13 -7.57 -10.96
N THR A 441 8.27 -8.46 -10.00
CA THR A 441 8.71 -9.84 -10.17
C THR A 441 7.50 -10.72 -10.40
N MET A 442 6.86 -10.63 -11.57
CA MET A 442 5.91 -11.67 -11.95
C MET A 442 6.58 -13.04 -11.74
N GLU A 443 6.10 -13.76 -10.72
CA GLU A 443 6.93 -14.59 -9.85
C GLU A 443 7.51 -15.86 -10.51
N VAL A 444 7.20 -16.14 -11.77
CA VAL A 444 7.66 -17.35 -12.47
C VAL A 444 7.82 -17.14 -13.98
N GLY A 445 8.06 -15.92 -14.47
CA GLY A 445 8.30 -15.71 -15.91
C GLY A 445 7.14 -16.15 -16.82
N ILE A 446 5.92 -16.22 -16.27
CA ILE A 446 4.77 -16.81 -16.95
C ILE A 446 4.36 -15.91 -18.13
N ASP A 447 4.34 -16.46 -19.34
CA ASP A 447 3.90 -15.74 -20.53
C ASP A 447 2.38 -15.58 -20.53
N ILE A 448 1.88 -14.38 -20.26
CA ILE A 448 0.44 -14.11 -20.13
C ILE A 448 -0.26 -14.00 -21.52
N GLY A 449 0.49 -14.08 -22.61
CA GLY A 449 -0.02 -13.88 -23.97
C GLY A 449 0.08 -12.42 -24.43
N PRO A 450 -0.54 -12.06 -25.55
CA PRO A 450 -0.35 -10.75 -26.17
C PRO A 450 -1.20 -9.68 -25.45
N LEU A 451 -0.59 -8.93 -24.53
CA LEU A 451 -1.24 -7.83 -23.81
C LEU A 451 -1.25 -6.55 -24.66
N GLN A 452 -2.43 -5.95 -24.83
CA GLN A 452 -2.56 -4.67 -25.54
C GLN A 452 -2.19 -3.47 -24.67
N ALA A 453 -2.36 -3.59 -23.36
CA ALA A 453 -2.07 -2.49 -22.45
C ALA A 453 -1.39 -2.93 -21.14
N VAL A 454 -0.51 -2.07 -20.66
CA VAL A 454 0.11 -2.15 -19.34
C VAL A 454 -0.16 -0.84 -18.60
N TYR A 455 -0.66 -0.96 -17.38
CA TYR A 455 -0.89 0.14 -16.48
C TYR A 455 0.12 0.07 -15.33
N GLN A 456 0.71 1.19 -14.93
CA GLN A 456 1.65 1.25 -13.80
C GLN A 456 1.08 2.20 -12.74
N ALA A 457 0.80 1.66 -11.56
CA ALA A 457 0.21 2.39 -10.43
C ALA A 457 1.24 3.29 -9.69
N ASN A 458 2.48 3.33 -10.15
CA ASN A 458 3.52 4.23 -9.70
C ASN A 458 4.65 4.23 -10.74
N MET A 459 5.50 5.25 -10.69
CA MET A 459 6.77 5.21 -11.43
C MET A 459 7.68 4.11 -10.83
N PRO A 460 8.20 3.18 -11.63
CA PRO A 460 9.12 2.14 -11.15
C PRO A 460 10.42 2.72 -10.58
N PRO A 461 11.11 1.98 -9.69
CA PRO A 461 12.35 2.44 -9.06
C PRO A 461 13.47 2.75 -10.07
N GLN A 462 13.66 1.86 -11.05
CA GLN A 462 14.72 1.97 -12.04
C GLN A 462 14.18 1.73 -13.45
N ARG A 463 14.97 2.18 -14.43
CA ARG A 463 14.69 1.96 -15.86
C ARG A 463 14.56 0.48 -16.20
N PHE A 464 15.41 -0.40 -15.67
CA PHE A 464 15.32 -1.84 -15.92
C PHE A 464 13.95 -2.39 -15.50
N ASN A 465 13.45 -2.00 -14.33
CA ASN A 465 12.11 -2.38 -13.91
C ASN A 465 11.05 -1.82 -14.86
N TYR A 466 11.19 -0.56 -15.30
CA TYR A 466 10.26 0.05 -16.25
C TYR A 466 10.23 -0.73 -17.56
N GLN A 467 11.39 -1.00 -18.18
CA GLN A 467 11.53 -1.76 -19.41
C GLN A 467 10.94 -3.17 -19.31
N GLN A 468 11.21 -3.87 -18.22
CA GLN A 468 10.65 -5.20 -17.98
C GLN A 468 9.12 -5.20 -17.87
N ARG A 469 8.54 -4.14 -17.30
CA ARG A 469 7.08 -3.98 -17.17
C ARG A 469 6.44 -3.61 -18.51
N VAL A 470 6.98 -2.61 -19.22
CA VAL A 470 6.41 -2.16 -20.51
C VAL A 470 6.59 -3.16 -21.62
N GLY A 471 7.70 -3.91 -21.63
CA GLY A 471 7.98 -4.99 -22.59
C GLY A 471 7.06 -6.21 -22.47
N ARG A 472 6.04 -6.15 -21.60
CA ARG A 472 4.95 -7.13 -21.53
C ARG A 472 3.82 -6.82 -22.52
N ALA A 473 3.64 -5.55 -22.89
CA ALA A 473 2.67 -5.17 -23.91
C ALA A 473 3.28 -5.28 -25.33
N GLY A 474 2.43 -5.43 -26.35
CA GLY A 474 2.85 -5.33 -27.76
C GLY A 474 3.65 -6.54 -28.30
N ARG A 475 3.54 -7.71 -27.66
CA ARG A 475 4.20 -8.94 -28.10
C ARG A 475 3.46 -9.60 -29.27
N ARG A 476 4.16 -10.45 -30.03
CA ARG A 476 3.60 -11.35 -31.06
C ARG A 476 2.85 -10.64 -32.21
N GLY A 477 3.40 -9.51 -32.67
CA GLY A 477 2.90 -8.81 -33.86
C GLY A 477 1.64 -7.97 -33.65
N GLN A 478 1.31 -7.60 -32.40
CA GLN A 478 0.26 -6.61 -32.15
C GLN A 478 0.63 -5.26 -32.78
N ALA A 479 -0.31 -4.68 -33.53
CA ALA A 479 -0.09 -3.43 -34.26
C ALA A 479 0.02 -2.19 -33.34
N PHE A 480 -0.53 -2.26 -32.13
CA PHE A 480 -0.45 -1.18 -31.15
C PHE A 480 -0.35 -1.75 -29.73
N SER A 481 0.34 -1.02 -28.86
CA SER A 481 0.40 -1.27 -27.42
C SER A 481 0.36 0.06 -26.67
N ILE A 482 -0.37 0.12 -25.56
CA ILE A 482 -0.50 1.33 -24.76
C ILE A 482 0.12 1.08 -23.38
N VAL A 483 0.92 2.03 -22.91
CA VAL A 483 1.44 2.05 -21.55
C VAL A 483 0.96 3.31 -20.86
N VAL A 484 0.30 3.15 -19.71
CA VAL A 484 -0.10 4.28 -18.86
C VAL A 484 0.70 4.19 -17.56
N THR A 485 1.44 5.24 -17.22
CA THR A 485 2.21 5.33 -15.97
C THR A 485 1.68 6.47 -15.12
N VAL A 486 1.16 6.16 -13.94
CA VAL A 486 0.63 7.19 -13.02
C VAL A 486 1.69 7.56 -12.01
N CYS A 487 2.09 8.83 -12.03
CA CYS A 487 3.09 9.38 -11.12
C CYS A 487 2.43 9.94 -9.87
N ARG A 488 2.85 9.47 -8.68
CA ARG A 488 2.42 9.98 -7.38
C ARG A 488 3.07 11.34 -7.09
N SER A 489 2.60 12.06 -6.08
CA SER A 489 3.23 13.31 -5.62
C SER A 489 4.50 13.06 -4.76
N ARG A 490 5.32 12.09 -5.15
CA ARG A 490 6.60 11.75 -4.53
C ARG A 490 7.72 12.37 -5.37
N SER A 491 8.85 12.69 -4.75
CA SER A 491 10.03 13.26 -5.43
C SER A 491 10.43 12.45 -6.68
N HIS A 492 10.48 11.13 -6.55
CA HIS A 492 10.80 10.19 -7.65
C HIS A 492 9.86 10.30 -8.83
N ASP A 493 8.58 10.06 -8.57
CA ASP A 493 7.52 10.11 -9.55
C ASP A 493 7.45 11.48 -10.23
N LEU A 494 7.60 12.57 -9.48
CA LEU A 494 7.59 13.94 -10.02
C LEU A 494 8.79 14.23 -10.92
N HIS A 495 9.98 13.71 -10.59
CA HIS A 495 11.16 13.87 -11.43
C HIS A 495 10.95 13.25 -12.81
N TYR A 496 10.58 11.97 -12.87
CA TYR A 496 10.36 11.27 -14.13
C TYR A 496 9.09 11.69 -14.86
N PHE A 497 8.09 12.25 -14.15
CA PHE A 497 6.95 12.91 -14.79
C PHE A 497 7.38 14.14 -15.60
N ARG A 498 8.37 14.90 -15.10
CA ARG A 498 8.94 16.06 -15.80
C ARG A 498 9.99 15.69 -16.85
N HIS A 499 10.64 14.54 -16.69
CA HIS A 499 11.75 14.04 -17.53
C HIS A 499 11.49 12.59 -18.01
N PRO A 500 10.43 12.34 -18.79
CA PRO A 500 10.08 10.98 -19.23
C PRO A 500 11.15 10.30 -20.11
N GLU A 501 12.01 11.08 -20.78
CA GLU A 501 13.12 10.59 -21.59
C GLU A 501 14.15 9.79 -20.78
N ARG A 502 14.36 10.11 -19.50
CA ARG A 502 15.36 9.44 -18.67
C ARG A 502 14.99 7.99 -18.34
N ILE A 503 13.73 7.75 -17.99
CA ILE A 503 13.26 6.38 -17.68
C ILE A 503 13.11 5.51 -18.93
N THR A 504 12.99 6.11 -20.11
CA THR A 504 12.76 5.40 -21.38
C THR A 504 14.04 5.20 -22.20
N GLY A 505 14.95 6.18 -22.22
CA GLY A 505 16.07 6.27 -23.15
C GLY A 505 17.46 5.96 -22.60
N ASP A 506 17.72 6.10 -21.30
CA ASP A 506 19.09 6.00 -20.74
C ASP A 506 19.73 4.62 -20.90
N ALA A 507 21.05 4.53 -21.06
CA ALA A 507 21.74 3.24 -21.23
C ALA A 507 21.71 2.41 -19.91
N PRO A 508 21.43 1.10 -19.95
CA PRO A 508 21.53 0.26 -18.76
C PRO A 508 23.02 0.03 -18.40
N PRO A 509 23.36 -0.10 -17.10
CA PRO A 509 24.70 -0.52 -16.71
C PRO A 509 24.99 -1.96 -17.17
N PRO A 510 26.24 -2.28 -17.54
CA PRO A 510 26.63 -3.64 -17.92
C PRO A 510 26.56 -4.58 -16.69
N PRO A 511 26.21 -5.87 -16.84
CA PRO A 511 26.30 -6.81 -15.73
C PRO A 511 27.75 -7.24 -15.50
N PHE A 512 28.17 -7.37 -14.23
CA PHE A 512 29.47 -7.95 -13.88
C PHE A 512 29.32 -8.99 -12.75
N LEU A 513 30.31 -9.88 -12.61
CA LEU A 513 30.37 -10.88 -11.55
C LEU A 513 31.61 -10.64 -10.70
N ALA A 514 31.42 -10.55 -9.39
CA ALA A 514 32.51 -10.31 -8.47
C ALA A 514 33.15 -11.64 -8.01
N ALA A 515 34.11 -12.14 -8.80
CA ALA A 515 34.76 -13.43 -8.56
C ALA A 515 35.86 -13.41 -7.46
N GLY A 516 36.27 -12.24 -6.97
CA GLY A 516 37.38 -12.09 -6.02
C GLY A 516 37.04 -12.28 -4.54
N TYR A 517 35.81 -12.67 -4.20
CA TYR A 517 35.38 -12.86 -2.81
C TYR A 517 35.73 -14.25 -2.30
N GLU A 518 36.36 -14.38 -1.13
CA GLU A 518 36.66 -15.69 -0.51
C GLU A 518 35.46 -16.33 0.19
N ASP A 519 34.55 -15.52 0.72
CA ASP A 519 33.43 -16.03 1.54
C ASP A 519 32.40 -16.80 0.70
N ILE A 520 32.15 -16.36 -0.54
CA ILE A 520 31.25 -17.05 -1.48
C ILE A 520 31.76 -18.48 -1.81
N PRO A 521 32.99 -18.67 -2.34
CA PRO A 521 33.52 -19.99 -2.62
C PRO A 521 33.72 -20.82 -1.34
N LEU A 522 34.09 -20.20 -0.22
CA LEU A 522 34.21 -20.90 1.07
C LEU A 522 32.87 -21.49 1.53
N ARG A 523 31.77 -20.72 1.43
CA ARG A 523 30.41 -21.21 1.73
C ARG A 523 30.01 -22.35 0.80
N VAL A 524 30.30 -22.26 -0.49
CA VAL A 524 29.99 -23.31 -1.47
C VAL A 524 30.78 -24.60 -1.16
N VAL A 525 32.07 -24.49 -0.86
CA VAL A 525 32.92 -25.64 -0.51
C VAL A 525 32.51 -26.25 0.83
N ARG A 526 32.22 -25.44 1.86
CA ARG A 526 31.67 -25.92 3.15
C ARG A 526 30.38 -26.71 2.94
N LYS A 527 29.47 -26.20 2.11
CA LYS A 527 28.23 -26.91 1.77
C LYS A 527 28.49 -28.23 1.07
N ALA A 528 29.38 -28.25 0.07
CA ALA A 528 29.73 -29.48 -0.65
C ALA A 528 30.36 -30.54 0.28
N TRP A 529 31.25 -30.10 1.18
CA TRP A 529 31.91 -30.98 2.14
C TRP A 529 30.93 -31.52 3.18
N LEU A 530 30.10 -30.66 3.78
CA LEU A 530 29.06 -31.08 4.70
C LEU A 530 28.08 -32.04 4.01
N GLN A 531 27.64 -31.77 2.78
CA GLN A 531 26.80 -32.68 2.03
C GLN A 531 27.45 -34.07 1.86
N ALA A 532 28.76 -34.14 1.62
CA ALA A 532 29.49 -35.40 1.57
C ALA A 532 29.53 -36.10 2.93
N ALA A 533 29.84 -35.38 4.01
CA ALA A 533 29.87 -35.90 5.38
C ALA A 533 28.50 -36.43 5.82
N PHE A 534 27.42 -35.70 5.53
CA PHE A 534 26.06 -36.14 5.86
C PHE A 534 25.59 -37.30 4.98
N LYS A 535 25.99 -37.37 3.70
CA LYS A 535 25.77 -38.57 2.88
C LYS A 535 26.46 -39.79 3.48
N TYR A 536 27.68 -39.64 3.99
CA TYR A 536 28.40 -40.69 4.70
C TYR A 536 27.65 -41.15 5.96
N LEU A 537 27.19 -40.21 6.79
CA LEU A 537 26.38 -40.51 7.98
C LEU A 537 25.04 -41.19 7.64
N ARG A 538 24.36 -40.74 6.59
CA ARG A 538 23.11 -41.34 6.10
C ARG A 538 23.30 -42.78 5.66
N LEU A 539 24.42 -43.10 5.00
CA LEU A 539 24.77 -44.48 4.63
C LEU A 539 25.12 -45.33 5.86
N LYS A 540 25.81 -44.75 6.85
CA LYS A 540 26.15 -45.41 8.12
C LYS A 540 24.92 -45.77 8.95
N HIS A 541 23.95 -44.86 9.06
CA HIS A 541 22.74 -45.02 9.89
C HIS A 541 21.52 -45.56 9.16
N GLN A 542 21.53 -45.57 7.82
CA GLN A 542 20.45 -46.05 6.96
C GLN A 542 19.09 -45.45 7.35
N GLY A 543 18.06 -46.28 7.61
CA GLY A 543 16.72 -45.83 7.98
C GLY A 543 16.60 -45.22 9.40
N ARG A 544 17.67 -45.21 10.19
CA ARG A 544 17.70 -44.62 11.55
C ARG A 544 18.36 -43.24 11.58
N TYR A 545 18.63 -42.65 10.42
CA TYR A 545 19.24 -41.35 10.32
C TYR A 545 18.28 -40.25 10.81
N ARG A 546 18.65 -39.57 11.90
CA ARG A 546 17.84 -38.53 12.56
C ARG A 546 17.52 -37.33 11.67
N GLY A 547 18.29 -37.09 10.61
CA GLY A 547 17.97 -36.01 9.66
C GLY A 547 16.64 -36.20 8.92
N TYR A 548 16.09 -37.43 8.88
CA TYR A 548 14.74 -37.66 8.35
C TYR A 548 13.62 -37.19 9.28
N ASP A 549 13.93 -36.96 10.56
CA ASP A 549 12.98 -36.48 11.57
C ASP A 549 12.71 -34.96 11.40
N VAL A 550 13.51 -34.24 10.60
CA VAL A 550 13.34 -32.81 10.33
C VAL A 550 12.15 -32.57 9.39
N GLN A 551 11.08 -31.97 9.92
CA GLN A 551 9.84 -31.69 9.19
C GLN A 551 9.39 -30.24 9.42
N PRO A 552 9.27 -29.40 8.36
CA PRO A 552 9.59 -29.70 6.95
C PRO A 552 11.10 -29.92 6.73
N PRO A 553 11.51 -30.60 5.64
CA PRO A 553 12.92 -30.78 5.31
C PRO A 553 13.64 -29.45 5.21
N ASP A 554 14.86 -29.39 5.74
CA ASP A 554 15.70 -28.20 5.71
C ASP A 554 16.14 -27.89 4.27
N ILE A 555 16.00 -26.62 3.88
CA ILE A 555 16.34 -26.11 2.55
C ILE A 555 17.83 -26.25 2.19
N HIS A 556 18.71 -26.40 3.20
CA HIS A 556 20.15 -26.58 3.01
C HIS A 556 20.60 -28.05 3.06
N GLY A 557 19.66 -28.98 3.24
CA GLY A 557 19.89 -30.42 3.29
C GLY A 557 19.42 -31.04 4.61
N GLU A 558 19.01 -32.32 4.57
CA GLU A 558 18.49 -33.09 5.71
C GLU A 558 19.59 -33.36 6.76
N PHE A 559 19.94 -32.37 7.58
CA PHE A 559 20.84 -32.52 8.73
C PHE A 559 20.03 -32.83 10.00
N VAL A 560 20.69 -33.14 11.12
CA VAL A 560 20.01 -33.36 12.41
C VAL A 560 19.45 -32.05 12.98
N LEU A 561 18.56 -32.15 13.97
CA LEU A 561 18.02 -30.98 14.66
C LEU A 561 19.10 -30.28 15.51
N VAL A 562 18.94 -28.98 15.71
CA VAL A 562 19.77 -28.22 16.66
C VAL A 562 19.70 -28.84 18.06
N ALA A 563 18.53 -29.32 18.49
CA ALA A 563 18.37 -30.06 19.75
C ALA A 563 19.31 -31.26 19.86
N ASP A 564 19.35 -32.10 18.81
CA ASP A 564 20.17 -33.31 18.77
C ASP A 564 21.67 -32.99 18.76
N TYR A 565 22.06 -31.85 18.18
CA TYR A 565 23.46 -31.41 18.21
C TYR A 565 23.82 -30.76 19.56
N LYS A 566 22.89 -30.07 20.22
CA LYS A 566 23.11 -29.42 21.52
C LYS A 566 23.21 -30.41 22.68
N ASP A 567 22.50 -31.52 22.59
CA ASP A 567 22.55 -32.59 23.59
C ASP A 567 23.97 -33.15 23.73
N VAL A 568 24.54 -33.04 24.93
CA VAL A 568 25.90 -33.52 25.22
C VAL A 568 25.95 -35.06 25.24
N SER A 569 24.81 -35.73 25.47
CA SER A 569 24.71 -37.19 25.43
C SER A 569 24.57 -37.75 24.01
N SER A 570 24.39 -36.87 23.02
CA SER A 570 24.22 -37.24 21.63
C SER A 570 25.57 -37.49 20.93
N PRO A 571 25.71 -38.59 20.16
CA PRO A 571 26.95 -38.90 19.46
C PRO A 571 27.20 -38.00 18.23
N TRP A 572 26.23 -37.16 17.84
CA TRP A 572 26.25 -36.47 16.56
C TRP A 572 27.43 -35.51 16.36
N ARG A 573 27.98 -34.90 17.43
CA ARG A 573 29.15 -34.00 17.32
C ARG A 573 30.40 -34.75 16.91
N ASP A 574 30.68 -35.87 17.58
CA ASP A 574 31.85 -36.69 17.32
C ASP A 574 31.70 -37.42 15.99
N GLU A 575 30.50 -37.93 15.70
CA GLU A 575 30.22 -38.56 14.42
C GLU A 575 30.34 -37.60 13.23
N LEU A 576 29.95 -36.33 13.38
CA LEU A 576 30.14 -35.31 12.34
C LEU A 576 31.62 -35.02 12.11
N ARG A 577 32.41 -34.89 13.18
CA ARG A 577 33.87 -34.71 13.11
C ARG A 577 34.53 -35.87 12.34
N ASP A 578 34.17 -37.11 12.68
CA ASP A 578 34.68 -38.31 12.00
C ASP A 578 34.27 -38.34 10.51
N ALA A 579 33.02 -37.98 10.21
CA ALA A 579 32.51 -37.94 8.84
C ALA A 579 33.20 -36.86 7.99
N LEU A 580 33.49 -35.68 8.57
CA LEU A 580 34.26 -34.64 7.91
C LEU A 580 35.69 -35.12 7.60
N GLY A 581 36.35 -35.78 8.55
CA GLY A 581 37.66 -36.41 8.35
C GLY A 581 37.65 -37.48 7.25
N ALA A 582 36.62 -38.33 7.21
CA ALA A 582 36.46 -39.37 6.18
C ALA A 582 36.16 -38.81 4.77
N THR A 583 35.74 -37.55 4.65
CA THR A 583 35.29 -36.93 3.40
C THR A 583 36.18 -35.77 2.91
N VAL A 584 37.40 -35.65 3.45
CA VAL A 584 38.40 -34.64 3.02
C VAL A 584 38.69 -34.68 1.52
N ALA A 585 38.68 -35.86 0.88
CA ALA A 585 38.86 -35.94 -0.57
C ALA A 585 37.75 -35.23 -1.36
N ALA A 586 36.51 -35.20 -0.84
CA ALA A 586 35.40 -34.48 -1.46
C ALA A 586 35.55 -32.95 -1.27
N ARG A 587 36.04 -32.51 -0.11
CA ARG A 587 36.44 -31.12 0.15
C ARG A 587 37.49 -30.66 -0.86
N ASP A 588 38.57 -31.41 -1.01
CA ASP A 588 39.67 -31.04 -1.90
C ASP A 588 39.24 -31.00 -3.37
N ALA A 589 38.39 -31.93 -3.80
CA ALA A 589 37.79 -31.91 -5.13
C ALA A 589 36.88 -30.67 -5.33
N ALA A 590 36.10 -30.28 -4.31
CA ALA A 590 35.27 -29.08 -4.37
C ALA A 590 36.11 -27.80 -4.43
N VAL A 591 37.21 -27.72 -3.68
CA VAL A 591 38.17 -26.61 -3.77
C VAL A 591 38.74 -26.48 -5.19
N LEU A 592 39.16 -27.59 -5.80
CA LEU A 592 39.68 -27.58 -7.17
C LEU A 592 38.67 -27.07 -8.20
N LEU A 593 37.39 -27.42 -8.04
CA LEU A 593 36.33 -27.00 -8.97
C LEU A 593 35.94 -25.53 -8.79
N VAL A 594 35.77 -25.09 -7.54
CA VAL A 594 35.24 -23.76 -7.21
C VAL A 594 36.34 -22.69 -7.27
N ALA A 595 37.58 -23.07 -6.97
CA ALA A 595 38.69 -22.14 -6.83
C ALA A 595 39.70 -22.19 -8.00
N ALA A 596 39.36 -22.85 -9.12
CA ALA A 596 40.25 -23.03 -10.27
C ALA A 596 40.80 -21.70 -10.83
N ASP A 597 39.95 -20.67 -10.90
CA ASP A 597 40.28 -19.35 -11.43
C ASP A 597 40.59 -18.32 -10.33
N LEU A 598 40.72 -18.75 -9.06
CA LEU A 598 40.99 -17.86 -7.93
C LEU A 598 42.50 -17.68 -7.70
N PRO A 599 42.94 -16.53 -7.14
CA PRO A 599 44.34 -16.30 -6.83
C PRO A 599 44.92 -17.37 -5.88
N PRO A 600 46.16 -17.87 -6.09
CA PRO A 600 46.75 -18.92 -5.26
C PRO A 600 46.77 -18.63 -3.76
N ALA A 601 46.97 -17.36 -3.37
CA ALA A 601 46.91 -16.92 -1.98
C ALA A 601 45.51 -17.09 -1.36
N LEU A 602 44.45 -16.89 -2.15
CA LEU A 602 43.07 -17.09 -1.72
C LEU A 602 42.77 -18.57 -1.49
N ILE A 603 43.27 -19.43 -2.38
CA ILE A 603 43.14 -20.89 -2.27
C ILE A 603 43.83 -21.39 -1.00
N ALA A 604 45.02 -20.86 -0.67
CA ALA A 604 45.73 -21.22 0.55
C ALA A 604 44.94 -20.83 1.80
N ASN A 605 44.48 -19.59 1.90
CA ASN A 605 43.66 -19.11 3.02
C ASN A 605 42.36 -19.91 3.18
N MET A 606 41.71 -20.27 2.07
CA MET A 606 40.50 -21.09 2.10
C MET A 606 40.77 -22.48 2.67
N LYS A 607 41.94 -23.08 2.39
CA LYS A 607 42.28 -24.40 2.94
C LYS A 607 42.43 -24.37 4.46
N ASP A 608 43.03 -23.32 5.01
CA ASP A 608 43.15 -23.13 6.46
C ASP A 608 41.77 -23.06 7.14
N GLU A 609 40.82 -22.35 6.53
CA GLU A 609 39.42 -22.21 6.96
C GLU A 609 38.56 -23.49 6.76
N LEU A 610 39.12 -24.50 6.09
CA LEU A 610 38.50 -25.77 5.73
C LEU A 610 39.17 -26.97 6.42
N GLU A 611 39.92 -26.72 7.49
CA GLU A 611 40.38 -27.77 8.40
C GLU A 611 39.24 -28.26 9.30
N VAL A 612 39.26 -29.55 9.66
CA VAL A 612 38.16 -30.21 10.39
C VAL A 612 37.87 -29.50 11.71
N ASP A 613 38.92 -29.21 12.49
CA ASP A 613 38.77 -28.56 13.80
C ASP A 613 38.28 -27.12 13.69
N VAL A 614 38.71 -26.39 12.66
CA VAL A 614 38.29 -25.01 12.41
C VAL A 614 36.80 -24.96 12.06
N LEU A 615 36.36 -25.84 11.15
CA LEU A 615 34.94 -25.93 10.80
C LEU A 615 34.09 -26.40 11.98
N MET A 616 34.55 -27.36 12.77
CA MET A 616 33.84 -27.82 13.97
C MET A 616 33.69 -26.73 15.03
N ALA A 617 34.73 -25.92 15.24
CA ALA A 617 34.67 -24.77 16.15
C ALA A 617 33.66 -23.73 15.65
N ALA A 618 33.66 -23.43 14.35
CA ALA A 618 32.70 -22.52 13.73
C ALA A 618 31.25 -23.01 13.85
N ILE A 619 31.00 -24.30 13.62
CA ILE A 619 29.67 -24.94 13.80
C ILE A 619 29.22 -24.82 15.26
N ALA A 620 30.12 -25.11 16.21
CA ALA A 620 29.80 -25.05 17.63
C ALA A 620 29.44 -23.62 18.09
N ASP A 621 30.16 -22.60 17.61
CA ASP A 621 29.87 -21.20 17.92
C ASP A 621 28.48 -20.76 17.41
N VAL A 622 28.15 -21.10 16.17
CA VAL A 622 26.83 -20.80 15.60
C VAL A 622 25.72 -21.48 16.39
N ILE A 623 25.87 -22.78 16.68
CA ILE A 623 24.83 -23.55 17.38
C ILE A 623 24.70 -23.11 18.84
N ALA A 624 25.80 -22.79 19.53
CA ALA A 624 25.76 -22.30 20.91
C ALA A 624 24.86 -21.06 21.04
N ARG A 625 24.89 -20.17 20.04
CA ARG A 625 24.12 -18.93 19.99
C ARG A 625 22.67 -19.09 19.48
N GLU A 626 22.32 -20.25 18.95
CA GLU A 626 20.98 -20.49 18.38
C GLU A 626 19.95 -20.76 19.48
N GLY A 627 18.89 -19.96 19.54
CA GLY A 627 17.81 -20.12 20.52
C GLY A 627 16.78 -21.19 20.15
N ARG A 628 16.64 -21.50 18.85
CA ARG A 628 15.64 -22.44 18.32
C ARG A 628 16.20 -23.86 18.30
N TRP A 629 15.51 -24.77 18.97
CA TRP A 629 15.94 -26.18 19.10
C TRP A 629 15.32 -27.09 18.02
N ASP A 630 14.21 -26.66 17.41
CA ASP A 630 13.37 -27.40 16.48
C ASP A 630 13.71 -27.20 15.00
N ILE A 631 14.72 -26.37 14.70
CA ILE A 631 15.23 -26.19 13.35
C ILE A 631 16.35 -27.18 13.04
N GLY A 632 16.55 -27.46 11.75
CA GLY A 632 17.71 -28.22 11.27
C GLY A 632 19.00 -27.45 11.50
N VAL A 633 20.09 -28.18 11.75
CA VAL A 633 21.43 -27.60 11.85
C VAL A 633 21.82 -26.86 10.56
N ALA A 634 21.37 -27.33 9.38
CA ALA A 634 21.72 -26.69 8.12
C ALA A 634 21.17 -25.25 8.02
N HIS A 635 19.93 -25.03 8.48
CA HIS A 635 19.29 -23.73 8.59
C HIS A 635 20.06 -22.81 9.53
N ALA A 636 20.42 -23.30 10.73
CA ALA A 636 21.20 -22.53 11.69
C ALA A 636 22.57 -22.12 11.12
N LEU A 637 23.25 -23.03 10.41
CA LEU A 637 24.54 -22.75 9.76
C LEU A 637 24.43 -21.74 8.60
N ALA A 638 23.31 -21.73 7.89
CA ALA A 638 23.05 -20.74 6.85
C ALA A 638 22.78 -19.35 7.46
N GLU A 639 21.95 -19.24 8.50
CA GLU A 639 21.73 -17.97 9.22
C GLU A 639 22.97 -17.48 9.98
N GLY A 640 23.87 -18.40 10.36
CA GLY A 640 25.17 -18.11 10.96
C GLY A 640 26.29 -17.76 9.97
N GLY A 641 26.03 -17.80 8.66
CA GLY A 641 26.97 -17.37 7.62
C GLY A 641 27.99 -18.41 7.13
N LEU A 642 27.85 -19.67 7.55
CA LEU A 642 28.73 -20.77 7.14
C LEU A 642 28.30 -21.44 5.84
N LEU A 643 27.02 -21.39 5.49
CA LEU A 643 26.47 -21.92 4.24
C LEU A 643 25.95 -20.79 3.34
N PRO A 644 25.84 -21.00 2.01
CA PRO A 644 25.19 -20.05 1.13
C PRO A 644 23.72 -19.95 1.51
N MET A 645 23.25 -18.73 1.80
CA MET A 645 21.83 -18.43 1.87
C MET A 645 21.27 -18.48 0.45
N TYR A 646 20.48 -19.51 0.14
CA TYR A 646 19.77 -19.59 -1.14
C TYR A 646 18.73 -18.45 -1.19
N GLY A 647 18.26 -18.05 -2.38
CA GLY A 647 17.22 -17.00 -2.52
C GLY A 647 15.85 -17.34 -1.91
N MET A 648 15.76 -18.38 -1.06
CA MET A 648 14.60 -18.77 -0.27
C MET A 648 14.79 -18.20 1.14
N PRO A 649 13.89 -17.31 1.61
CA PRO A 649 14.13 -16.59 2.84
C PRO A 649 14.03 -17.52 4.06
N THR A 650 15.06 -17.54 4.91
CA THR A 650 15.16 -18.36 6.14
C THR A 650 14.58 -17.66 7.36
N ARG A 651 14.60 -16.32 7.33
CA ARG A 651 14.06 -15.44 8.37
C ARG A 651 12.59 -15.08 8.12
N VAL A 652 11.87 -15.96 7.45
CA VAL A 652 10.46 -15.74 7.13
C VAL A 652 9.63 -15.89 8.39
N ARG A 653 8.64 -15.02 8.55
CA ARG A 653 7.64 -15.10 9.61
C ARG A 653 6.27 -15.29 8.98
N PRO A 654 5.50 -16.32 9.36
CA PRO A 654 4.15 -16.51 8.86
C PRO A 654 3.17 -15.61 9.62
N LEU A 655 2.17 -15.13 8.89
CA LEU A 655 0.93 -14.57 9.42
C LEU A 655 -0.20 -15.55 9.14
N TYR A 656 -0.85 -16.03 10.20
CA TYR A 656 -1.99 -16.95 10.10
C TYR A 656 -3.30 -16.19 9.87
N LEU A 657 -3.96 -16.47 8.74
CA LEU A 657 -5.21 -15.83 8.32
C LEU A 657 -6.46 -16.64 8.66
N GLY A 658 -6.33 -17.97 8.73
CA GLY A 658 -7.43 -18.90 8.99
C GLY A 658 -7.12 -20.30 8.50
N LEU A 659 -8.14 -21.13 8.33
CA LEU A 659 -8.01 -22.50 7.82
C LEU A 659 -8.77 -22.70 6.51
N TYR A 660 -8.23 -23.53 5.63
CA TYR A 660 -8.93 -24.01 4.44
C TYR A 660 -8.97 -25.53 4.39
N SER A 661 -9.94 -26.08 3.64
CA SER A 661 -10.03 -27.52 3.43
C SER A 661 -9.17 -27.93 2.24
N SER A 662 -8.24 -28.85 2.49
CA SER A 662 -7.47 -29.54 1.45
C SER A 662 -8.09 -30.89 1.08
N GLY A 663 -9.01 -31.39 1.91
CA GLY A 663 -9.81 -32.58 1.67
C GLY A 663 -11.03 -32.66 2.60
N PRO A 664 -11.84 -33.74 2.53
CA PRO A 664 -13.06 -33.91 3.34
C PRO A 664 -12.82 -33.85 4.86
N ASP A 665 -11.66 -34.33 5.32
CA ASP A 665 -11.25 -34.34 6.72
C ASP A 665 -9.85 -33.74 6.95
N ASP A 666 -9.33 -32.97 5.98
CA ASP A 666 -8.00 -32.37 6.07
C ASP A 666 -8.07 -30.83 6.03
N LEU A 667 -7.46 -30.20 7.02
CA LEU A 667 -7.39 -28.76 7.19
C LEU A 667 -5.94 -28.30 7.17
N ASP A 668 -5.67 -27.29 6.34
CA ASP A 668 -4.37 -26.62 6.27
C ASP A 668 -4.50 -25.13 6.60
N TRP A 669 -3.39 -24.56 7.08
CA TRP A 669 -3.29 -23.15 7.43
C TRP A 669 -3.25 -22.27 6.18
N ASP A 670 -4.13 -21.28 6.13
CA ASP A 670 -3.99 -20.20 5.19
C ASP A 670 -3.02 -19.16 5.76
N THR A 671 -1.82 -19.08 5.17
CA THR A 671 -0.74 -18.23 5.67
C THR A 671 -0.25 -17.25 4.60
N THR A 672 0.27 -16.13 5.05
CA THR A 672 1.05 -15.20 4.23
C THR A 672 2.33 -14.89 4.96
N ASP A 673 3.43 -14.81 4.23
CA ASP A 673 4.75 -14.74 4.85
C ASP A 673 5.56 -13.53 4.36
N ARG A 674 6.50 -13.10 5.22
CA ARG A 674 7.46 -12.01 4.96
C ARG A 674 8.78 -12.27 5.67
N ASP A 675 9.86 -11.75 5.12
CA ASP A 675 11.12 -11.62 5.85
C ASP A 675 10.90 -10.86 7.17
N ALA A 676 11.57 -11.29 8.24
CA ALA A 676 11.41 -10.76 9.60
C ALA A 676 11.51 -9.23 9.65
N ASP A 677 12.40 -8.63 8.87
CA ASP A 677 12.61 -7.18 8.86
C ASP A 677 11.39 -6.41 8.32
N LEU A 678 10.63 -7.02 7.42
CA LEU A 678 9.39 -6.45 6.91
C LEU A 678 8.19 -6.88 7.76
N ALA A 679 8.20 -8.11 8.28
CA ALA A 679 7.13 -8.67 9.10
C ALA A 679 6.87 -7.85 10.37
N ILE A 680 7.92 -7.37 11.06
CA ILE A 680 7.76 -6.52 12.26
C ILE A 680 7.00 -5.23 11.98
N TYR A 681 6.89 -4.80 10.72
CA TYR A 681 6.08 -3.66 10.31
C TYR A 681 4.76 -4.13 9.67
N GLU A 682 4.78 -4.99 8.65
CA GLU A 682 3.58 -5.37 7.90
C GLU A 682 2.60 -6.21 8.71
N PHE A 683 3.09 -7.03 9.65
CA PHE A 683 2.29 -7.93 10.48
C PHE A 683 2.17 -7.45 11.93
N SER A 684 2.63 -6.23 12.25
CA SER A 684 2.50 -5.67 13.59
C SER A 684 1.03 -5.58 14.02
N PRO A 685 0.68 -5.77 15.31
CA PRO A 685 -0.68 -5.63 15.78
C PRO A 685 -1.34 -4.30 15.36
N GLY A 686 -2.59 -4.35 14.90
CA GLY A 686 -3.31 -3.23 14.31
C GLY A 686 -3.02 -3.00 12.81
N ALA A 687 -2.08 -3.74 12.21
CA ALA A 687 -1.85 -3.70 10.78
C ALA A 687 -2.95 -4.44 10.01
N SER A 688 -3.48 -3.80 8.96
CA SER A 688 -4.41 -4.42 8.01
C SER A 688 -3.70 -4.83 6.73
N LEU A 689 -3.93 -6.07 6.31
CA LEU A 689 -3.43 -6.64 5.07
C LEU A 689 -4.58 -7.00 4.14
N VAL A 690 -4.42 -6.68 2.88
CA VAL A 690 -5.37 -7.08 1.84
C VAL A 690 -4.83 -8.34 1.16
N ARG A 691 -5.67 -9.36 1.06
CA ARG A 691 -5.41 -10.59 0.31
C ARG A 691 -6.70 -11.17 -0.23
N ASP A 692 -6.71 -11.57 -1.49
CA ASP A 692 -7.87 -12.20 -2.16
C ASP A 692 -9.18 -11.40 -1.92
N LYS A 693 -9.08 -10.06 -2.04
CA LYS A 693 -10.13 -9.05 -1.80
C LYS A 693 -10.65 -8.93 -0.37
N ARG A 694 -10.06 -9.65 0.59
CA ARG A 694 -10.39 -9.59 2.01
C ARG A 694 -9.34 -8.78 2.79
N VAL A 695 -9.82 -8.06 3.81
CA VAL A 695 -8.97 -7.36 4.77
C VAL A 695 -8.78 -8.26 5.98
N HIS A 696 -7.52 -8.48 6.34
CA HIS A 696 -7.08 -9.26 7.47
C HIS A 696 -6.35 -8.34 8.45
N THR A 697 -6.83 -8.26 9.69
CA THR A 697 -6.19 -7.44 10.72
C THR A 697 -5.29 -8.31 11.59
N ALA A 698 -4.01 -7.97 11.68
CA ALA A 698 -3.10 -8.59 12.63
C ALA A 698 -3.44 -8.13 14.05
N VAL A 699 -3.61 -9.08 14.97
CA VAL A 699 -4.07 -8.80 16.35
C VAL A 699 -3.06 -9.20 17.42
N GLY A 700 -2.01 -9.93 17.06
CA GLY A 700 -1.04 -10.41 18.03
C GLY A 700 0.00 -11.36 17.45
N LEU A 701 0.84 -11.84 18.36
CA LEU A 701 1.89 -12.82 18.10
C LEU A 701 1.39 -14.21 18.51
N THR A 702 1.92 -15.22 17.84
CA THR A 702 1.58 -16.62 18.10
C THR A 702 2.80 -17.49 17.91
N SER A 703 2.76 -18.70 18.45
CA SER A 703 3.78 -19.69 18.16
C SER A 703 3.60 -20.26 16.75
N SER A 704 4.65 -20.88 16.21
CA SER A 704 4.52 -21.64 14.95
C SER A 704 3.41 -22.69 15.12
N LEU A 705 2.29 -22.51 14.42
CA LEU A 705 1.11 -23.34 14.58
C LEU A 705 1.29 -24.66 13.80
N PRO A 706 1.24 -25.83 14.48
CA PRO A 706 1.28 -27.13 13.81
C PRO A 706 0.05 -27.37 12.94
N LYS A 707 0.11 -28.35 12.04
CA LYS A 707 -1.05 -28.76 11.25
C LYS A 707 -2.17 -29.28 12.19
N PRO A 708 -3.42 -28.79 12.09
CA PRO A 708 -4.51 -29.26 12.92
C PRO A 708 -4.81 -30.75 12.68
N GLN A 709 -5.10 -31.49 13.75
CA GLN A 709 -5.49 -32.90 13.67
C GLN A 709 -6.87 -33.13 14.28
N LYS A 710 -7.67 -33.99 13.66
CA LYS A 710 -8.99 -34.38 14.16
C LYS A 710 -8.85 -35.61 15.08
N ARG A 711 -9.03 -35.42 16.39
CA ARG A 711 -9.06 -36.51 17.39
C ARG A 711 -10.35 -36.42 18.20
N GLY A 712 -11.49 -36.57 17.52
CA GLY A 712 -12.82 -36.24 18.04
C GLY A 712 -13.11 -34.73 17.96
N THR A 713 -12.30 -33.92 18.65
CA THR A 713 -12.21 -32.47 18.46
C THR A 713 -10.96 -32.10 17.66
N TRP A 714 -10.93 -30.88 17.11
CA TRP A 714 -9.73 -30.36 16.48
C TRP A 714 -8.70 -29.99 17.54
N VAL A 715 -7.50 -30.56 17.41
CA VAL A 715 -6.38 -30.34 18.35
C VAL A 715 -5.13 -29.90 17.62
N MET A 716 -4.26 -29.20 18.35
CA MET A 716 -2.99 -28.64 17.88
C MET A 716 -1.83 -29.34 18.61
N PRO A 717 -1.25 -30.42 18.05
CA PRO A 717 -0.28 -31.23 18.76
C PRO A 717 1.03 -30.48 19.06
N GLY A 718 1.46 -30.45 20.33
CA GLY A 718 2.74 -29.85 20.75
C GLY A 718 2.82 -28.32 20.61
N GLN A 719 1.68 -27.65 20.47
CA GLN A 719 1.61 -26.20 20.32
C GLN A 719 1.88 -25.45 21.64
N ASP A 720 1.52 -26.08 22.76
CA ASP A 720 1.75 -25.64 24.15
C ASP A 720 3.23 -25.60 24.54
N GLN A 721 4.09 -26.31 23.81
CA GLN A 721 5.55 -26.31 24.01
C GLN A 721 6.26 -25.20 23.23
N ARG A 722 5.54 -24.44 22.39
CA ARG A 722 6.13 -23.44 21.49
C ARG A 722 5.83 -22.02 21.98
N SER A 723 6.85 -21.14 21.94
CA SER A 723 6.73 -19.73 22.32
C SER A 723 6.18 -18.86 21.18
N ALA A 724 5.54 -17.75 21.53
CA ALA A 724 5.09 -16.72 20.56
C ALA A 724 6.23 -15.82 20.04
N HIS A 725 7.41 -15.89 20.66
CA HIS A 725 8.61 -15.14 20.27
C HIS A 725 9.82 -16.07 20.24
N ASP A 726 10.76 -15.81 19.33
CA ASP A 726 12.00 -16.57 19.16
C ASP A 726 13.09 -16.11 20.15
N ASP A 727 13.17 -14.80 20.38
CA ASP A 727 14.15 -14.14 21.26
C ASP A 727 13.48 -12.90 21.87
N ALA A 728 13.90 -12.54 23.09
CA ALA A 728 13.47 -11.35 23.80
C ALA A 728 14.67 -10.78 24.58
N TRP A 729 14.91 -9.49 24.45
CA TRP A 729 16.06 -8.83 25.06
C TRP A 729 15.75 -7.36 25.35
N TRP A 730 16.66 -6.66 26.02
CA TRP A 730 16.52 -5.24 26.32
C TRP A 730 17.56 -4.42 25.55
N MET A 731 17.15 -3.26 25.04
CA MET A 731 18.06 -2.32 24.37
C MET A 731 17.91 -0.91 24.88
N ALA A 732 19.02 -0.21 25.06
CA ALA A 732 19.05 1.21 25.42
C ALA A 732 19.97 1.99 24.48
N ARG A 733 19.55 3.20 24.11
CA ARG A 733 20.40 4.16 23.41
C ARG A 733 21.19 4.96 24.45
N CYS A 734 22.52 4.94 24.34
CA CYS A 734 23.41 5.75 25.16
C CYS A 734 23.27 7.25 24.80
N GLU A 735 23.03 8.09 25.79
CA GLU A 735 22.96 9.56 25.61
C GLU A 735 24.32 10.21 25.33
N GLY A 736 25.42 9.57 25.76
CA GLY A 736 26.78 10.04 25.53
C GLY A 736 27.23 9.84 24.08
N CYS A 737 27.19 8.59 23.58
CA CYS A 737 27.74 8.26 22.26
C CYS A 737 26.71 7.99 21.15
N GLY A 738 25.42 7.88 21.48
CA GLY A 738 24.36 7.45 20.56
C GLY A 738 24.35 5.97 20.21
N GLY A 739 25.20 5.16 20.85
CA GLY A 739 25.27 3.70 20.67
C GLY A 739 24.10 2.95 21.29
N TRP A 740 23.77 1.79 20.73
CA TRP A 740 22.70 0.94 21.24
C TRP A 740 23.28 -0.28 21.97
N THR A 741 23.08 -0.35 23.28
CA THR A 741 23.59 -1.45 24.12
C THR A 741 22.49 -2.49 24.32
N ARG A 742 22.82 -3.78 24.15
CA ARG A 742 21.95 -4.91 24.49
C ARG A 742 22.20 -5.35 25.94
N ALA A 743 21.13 -5.74 26.62
CA ALA A 743 21.17 -6.43 27.91
C ALA A 743 20.14 -7.56 27.93
N ASP A 744 20.41 -8.62 28.71
CA ASP A 744 19.43 -9.69 28.91
C ASP A 744 18.39 -9.31 29.97
N GLN A 745 18.78 -8.46 30.93
CA GLN A 745 17.89 -7.85 31.92
C GLN A 745 18.16 -6.34 32.03
N PRO A 746 17.13 -5.53 32.36
CA PRO A 746 17.30 -4.08 32.48
C PRO A 746 17.95 -3.74 33.82
N ASP A 747 19.26 -3.53 33.80
CA ASP A 747 20.07 -3.10 34.94
C ASP A 747 20.94 -1.90 34.58
N ASP A 748 21.41 -1.17 35.59
CA ASP A 748 22.39 -0.09 35.40
C ASP A 748 23.70 -0.67 34.85
N MET A 749 24.08 -0.24 33.65
CA MET A 749 25.26 -0.75 32.98
C MET A 749 26.03 0.35 32.26
N THR A 750 27.27 0.06 31.91
CA THR A 750 28.09 0.95 31.10
C THR A 750 27.90 0.64 29.61
N CYS A 751 27.93 1.68 28.78
CA CYS A 751 27.87 1.53 27.34
C CYS A 751 29.12 0.78 26.85
N VAL A 752 28.92 -0.32 26.11
CA VAL A 752 30.02 -1.16 25.59
C VAL A 752 30.99 -0.38 24.71
N ALA A 753 30.55 0.69 24.07
CA ALA A 753 31.38 1.44 23.12
C ALA A 753 32.07 2.68 23.68
N CYS A 754 31.51 3.35 24.69
CA CYS A 754 32.09 4.58 25.24
C CYS A 754 32.27 4.58 26.76
N GLY A 755 31.84 3.52 27.45
CA GLY A 755 31.89 3.41 28.91
C GLY A 755 30.91 4.31 29.67
N GLY A 756 30.12 5.16 28.98
CA GLY A 756 29.15 6.05 29.62
C GLY A 756 28.04 5.29 30.35
N ALA A 757 27.52 5.86 31.45
CA ALA A 757 26.45 5.22 32.22
C ALA A 757 25.13 5.16 31.43
N ILE A 758 24.47 4.01 31.51
CA ILE A 758 23.11 3.78 31.00
C ILE A 758 22.27 3.34 32.19
N ILE A 759 21.28 4.15 32.54
CA ILE A 759 20.35 3.84 33.63
C ILE A 759 19.35 2.76 33.21
N ARG A 760 18.88 1.98 34.17
CA ARG A 760 17.86 0.93 34.00
C ARG A 760 16.64 1.38 33.20
N ASP A 761 16.10 2.56 33.47
CA ASP A 761 14.86 3.06 32.84
C ASP A 761 15.02 3.40 31.35
N ALA A 762 16.26 3.54 30.86
CA ALA A 762 16.54 3.76 29.45
C ALA A 762 16.33 2.50 28.59
N PHE A 763 16.29 1.31 29.21
CA PHE A 763 16.12 0.05 28.51
C PHE A 763 14.69 -0.16 28.03
N LYS A 764 14.57 -0.56 26.76
CA LYS A 764 13.30 -0.90 26.10
C LYS A 764 13.30 -2.39 25.78
N HIS A 765 12.22 -3.06 26.18
CA HIS A 765 12.03 -4.46 25.90
C HIS A 765 11.80 -4.66 24.40
N CYS A 766 12.56 -5.58 23.80
CA CYS A 766 12.55 -5.88 22.37
C CYS A 766 12.17 -7.35 22.20
N ILE A 767 11.16 -7.62 21.37
CA ILE A 767 10.59 -8.94 21.15
C ILE A 767 10.78 -9.30 19.67
N SER A 768 11.44 -10.43 19.38
CA SER A 768 11.51 -11.00 18.04
C SER A 768 10.40 -12.04 17.86
N PRO A 769 9.34 -11.77 17.08
CA PRO A 769 8.20 -12.67 16.99
C PRO A 769 8.54 -13.97 16.24
N ALA A 770 7.97 -15.08 16.69
CA ALA A 770 8.06 -16.38 16.02
C ALA A 770 7.06 -16.47 14.85
N ALA A 771 5.81 -16.05 15.10
CA ALA A 771 4.77 -15.92 14.10
C ALA A 771 3.74 -14.85 14.50
N TYR A 772 2.90 -14.48 13.54
CA TYR A 772 1.84 -13.50 13.71
C TYR A 772 0.49 -14.13 13.43
N ARG A 773 -0.58 -13.53 13.95
CA ARG A 773 -1.94 -14.00 13.68
C ARG A 773 -2.95 -12.88 13.54
N THR A 774 -4.04 -13.22 12.86
CA THR A 774 -5.23 -12.39 12.73
C THR A 774 -6.30 -12.81 13.74
N ASP A 775 -7.42 -12.10 13.74
CA ASP A 775 -8.65 -12.48 14.45
C ASP A 775 -9.42 -13.63 13.76
N PHE A 776 -8.91 -14.13 12.64
CA PHE A 776 -9.53 -15.13 11.76
C PHE A 776 -10.91 -14.73 11.21
N LYS A 777 -11.25 -13.44 11.24
CA LYS A 777 -12.52 -12.90 10.75
C LYS A 777 -12.22 -11.90 9.64
N PRO A 778 -11.91 -12.37 8.41
CA PRO A 778 -11.64 -11.49 7.31
C PRO A 778 -12.84 -10.57 7.04
N LYS A 779 -12.55 -9.28 6.86
CA LYS A 779 -13.54 -8.24 6.57
C LYS A 779 -13.57 -7.92 5.08
N ARG A 780 -14.68 -7.34 4.62
CA ARG A 780 -14.78 -6.78 3.27
C ARG A 780 -14.03 -5.45 3.17
N THR A 781 -13.54 -5.15 1.98
CA THR A 781 -12.72 -3.98 1.70
C THR A 781 -13.61 -2.74 1.52
N GLY A 782 -13.91 -2.06 2.63
CA GLY A 782 -14.76 -0.86 2.63
C GLY A 782 -14.77 -0.05 3.93
N GLU A 783 -14.21 -0.61 5.01
CA GLU A 783 -13.90 0.13 6.24
C GLU A 783 -12.69 1.05 5.98
N GLU A 784 -12.81 2.35 6.30
CA GLU A 784 -11.74 3.33 6.06
C GLU A 784 -10.45 2.91 6.78
N GLU A 785 -9.47 2.46 6.01
CA GLU A 785 -8.16 2.13 6.56
C GLU A 785 -7.40 3.41 6.91
N LEU A 786 -7.29 3.69 8.21
CA LEU A 786 -6.32 4.67 8.69
C LEU A 786 -4.92 4.17 8.35
N ARG A 787 -4.22 4.86 7.44
CA ARG A 787 -2.80 4.64 7.22
C ARG A 787 -2.05 5.06 8.47
N ILE A 788 -1.75 4.09 9.33
CA ILE A 788 -0.96 4.36 10.52
C ILE A 788 0.50 4.62 10.09
N VAL A 789 1.01 5.80 10.40
CA VAL A 789 2.42 6.14 10.17
C VAL A 789 3.24 5.37 11.19
N ARG A 790 4.05 4.43 10.73
CA ARG A 790 4.90 3.59 11.59
C ARG A 790 6.26 4.24 11.74
N SER A 791 6.73 4.35 12.97
CA SER A 791 8.11 4.74 13.27
C SER A 791 9.04 3.56 12.95
N ARG A 792 10.20 3.85 12.37
CA ARG A 792 11.21 2.85 11.99
C ARG A 792 12.56 3.27 12.54
N ILE A 793 13.18 2.42 13.32
CA ILE A 793 14.54 2.63 13.83
C ILE A 793 15.41 1.50 13.30
N VAL A 794 16.54 1.86 12.67
CA VAL A 794 17.56 0.92 12.23
C VAL A 794 18.85 1.30 12.95
N CYS A 795 19.48 0.34 13.63
CA CYS A 795 20.71 0.55 14.38
C CYS A 795 21.59 -0.70 14.37
N ALA A 796 22.84 -0.54 14.80
CA ALA A 796 23.72 -1.66 15.12
C ALA A 796 23.86 -1.78 16.65
N GLU A 797 23.99 -3.01 17.14
CA GLU A 797 24.46 -3.26 18.50
C GLU A 797 25.84 -2.62 18.70
N ALA A 798 26.03 -1.96 19.84
CA ALA A 798 27.27 -1.27 20.14
C ALA A 798 28.40 -2.26 20.43
N ALA A 799 29.42 -2.27 19.58
CA ALA A 799 30.69 -2.96 19.81
C ALA A 799 31.80 -1.97 20.28
N ASP A 800 32.80 -2.48 21.01
CA ASP A 800 34.08 -1.78 21.25
C ASP A 800 34.91 -1.85 19.97
N VAL A 801 34.68 -0.89 19.07
CA VAL A 801 35.41 -0.79 17.81
C VAL A 801 36.66 0.06 18.01
N ARG A 802 37.80 -0.45 17.55
CA ARG A 802 39.10 0.26 17.58
C ARG A 802 39.60 0.52 16.16
N PRO A 803 39.14 1.60 15.49
CA PRO A 803 39.64 1.98 14.18
C PRO A 803 41.15 2.23 14.20
N ILE A 804 41.84 1.71 13.20
CA ILE A 804 43.29 1.89 13.04
C ILE A 804 43.49 3.01 12.02
N ARG A 805 44.33 3.99 12.37
CA ARG A 805 44.68 5.09 11.47
C ARG A 805 45.45 4.53 10.26
N ALA A 806 45.00 4.85 9.06
CA ALA A 806 45.72 4.48 7.84
C ALA A 806 46.96 5.37 7.65
N GLU A 807 48.04 4.78 7.13
CA GLU A 807 49.29 5.50 6.85
C GLU A 807 49.06 6.62 5.83
N GLY A 808 49.58 7.81 6.11
CA GLY A 808 49.42 8.99 5.25
C GLY A 808 48.01 9.58 5.21
N SER A 809 47.06 9.13 6.05
CA SER A 809 45.68 9.63 6.07
C SER A 809 45.28 10.23 7.44
N ASN A 810 44.27 11.10 7.43
CA ASN A 810 43.57 11.54 8.63
C ASN A 810 42.47 10.56 9.05
N LEU A 811 42.16 9.53 8.25
CA LEU A 811 41.09 8.58 8.56
C LEU A 811 41.60 7.33 9.27
N ALA A 812 40.78 6.86 10.22
CA ALA A 812 40.92 5.56 10.85
C ALA A 812 39.73 4.67 10.47
N VAL A 813 40.03 3.39 10.20
CA VAL A 813 39.06 2.43 9.66
C VAL A 813 39.02 1.19 10.54
N SER A 814 37.84 0.62 10.73
CA SER A 814 37.65 -0.71 11.28
C SER A 814 36.58 -1.47 10.50
N LEU A 815 36.71 -2.80 10.47
CA LEU A 815 35.72 -3.71 9.89
C LEU A 815 35.28 -4.71 10.96
N GLU A 816 33.98 -4.81 11.17
CA GLU A 816 33.38 -5.84 12.02
C GLU A 816 32.62 -6.84 11.13
N ARG A 817 33.05 -8.10 11.15
CA ARG A 817 32.50 -9.17 10.29
C ARG A 817 31.18 -9.79 10.78
N THR A 818 30.83 -9.51 12.03
CA THR A 818 29.67 -10.11 12.70
C THR A 818 28.78 -9.07 13.36
N ALA A 819 28.77 -7.85 12.79
CA ALA A 819 27.96 -6.76 13.30
C ALA A 819 26.48 -7.14 13.29
N LYS A 820 25.79 -6.80 14.37
CA LYS A 820 24.38 -7.16 14.58
C LYS A 820 23.51 -5.95 14.30
N ILE A 821 22.88 -5.94 13.14
CA ILE A 821 21.96 -4.88 12.73
C ILE A 821 20.57 -5.23 13.25
N VAL A 822 19.97 -4.30 13.96
CA VAL A 822 18.65 -4.43 14.57
C VAL A 822 17.71 -3.42 13.95
N ARG A 823 16.54 -3.90 13.53
CA ARG A 823 15.42 -3.05 13.12
C ARG A 823 14.37 -3.12 14.22
N LEU A 824 13.91 -1.95 14.67
CA LEU A 824 12.97 -1.80 15.78
C LEU A 824 11.70 -1.12 15.27
N ASN A 825 10.57 -1.63 15.77
CA ASN A 825 9.25 -1.04 15.63
C ASN A 825 8.70 -0.73 17.04
N PRO A 826 8.78 0.54 17.48
CA PRO A 826 8.27 0.98 18.76
C PRO A 826 6.76 1.30 18.72
N GLY A 827 6.06 0.98 17.64
CA GLY A 827 4.63 1.19 17.49
C GLY A 827 4.28 2.58 16.98
N TYR A 828 3.16 3.12 17.48
CA TYR A 828 2.44 4.24 16.87
C TYR A 828 2.71 5.59 17.54
N ASP A 829 3.58 5.63 18.53
CA ASP A 829 3.90 6.85 19.28
C ASP A 829 4.65 7.88 18.41
N PRO A 830 4.22 9.15 18.37
CA PRO A 830 4.96 10.23 17.71
C PRO A 830 6.37 10.45 18.28
N ASN A 831 6.62 10.06 19.53
CA ASN A 831 7.92 10.04 20.18
C ASN A 831 8.36 8.59 20.51
N PRO A 832 8.96 7.89 19.54
CA PRO A 832 9.33 6.48 19.65
C PRO A 832 10.11 6.10 20.92
N LEU A 833 11.02 6.96 21.38
CA LEU A 833 11.91 6.66 22.51
C LEU A 833 11.19 6.70 23.87
N GLN A 834 10.04 7.38 23.95
CA GLN A 834 9.21 7.41 25.15
C GLN A 834 8.17 6.28 25.16
N SER A 835 7.95 5.63 24.03
CA SER A 835 6.97 4.56 23.91
C SER A 835 7.40 3.28 24.61
N ALA A 836 6.47 2.63 25.31
CA ALA A 836 6.62 1.25 25.79
C ALA A 836 6.43 0.21 24.67
N GLY A 837 6.01 0.63 23.47
CA GLY A 837 5.73 -0.24 22.34
C GLY A 837 4.32 -0.81 22.35
N PHE A 838 4.21 -2.08 21.94
CA PHE A 838 2.97 -2.83 21.91
C PHE A 838 2.74 -3.49 23.27
N SER A 839 1.50 -3.45 23.77
CA SER A 839 1.08 -4.16 24.98
C SER A 839 0.39 -5.45 24.60
N PHE A 840 0.84 -6.57 25.17
CA PHE A 840 0.31 -7.90 24.90
C PHE A 840 -0.20 -8.56 26.17
N GLU A 841 -1.38 -9.16 26.11
CA GLU A 841 -1.85 -10.13 27.10
C GLU A 841 -1.45 -11.54 26.66
N LEU A 842 -0.82 -12.29 27.57
CA LEU A 842 -0.47 -13.69 27.37
C LEU A 842 -1.62 -14.58 27.83
N GLY A 843 -2.05 -15.52 26.98
CA GLY A 843 -3.19 -16.36 27.32
C GLY A 843 -3.49 -17.48 26.34
N ARG A 844 -4.56 -18.20 26.65
CA ARG A 844 -5.18 -19.18 25.76
C ARG A 844 -6.42 -18.58 25.12
N GLN A 845 -6.62 -18.90 23.85
CA GLN A 845 -7.82 -18.52 23.14
C GLN A 845 -8.56 -19.73 22.62
N ARG A 846 -9.87 -19.76 22.83
CA ARG A 846 -10.77 -20.66 22.11
C ARG A 846 -11.35 -19.92 20.92
N ALA A 847 -11.02 -20.35 19.71
CA ALA A 847 -11.50 -19.73 18.48
C ALA A 847 -11.83 -20.76 17.39
N ALA A 848 -12.58 -20.33 16.38
CA ALA A 848 -12.89 -21.12 15.20
C ALA A 848 -12.30 -20.43 13.96
N PRO A 849 -11.06 -20.77 13.55
CA PRO A 849 -10.42 -20.17 12.37
C PRO A 849 -11.13 -20.48 11.04
N LYS A 850 -12.05 -21.45 11.07
CA LYS A 850 -13.02 -21.74 10.03
C LYS A 850 -14.36 -22.05 10.71
N PRO A 851 -15.51 -21.62 10.15
CA PRO A 851 -16.82 -21.94 10.72
C PRO A 851 -16.99 -23.43 11.02
N GLY A 852 -17.36 -23.76 12.25
CA GLY A 852 -17.53 -25.14 12.73
C GLY A 852 -16.25 -25.84 13.24
N ALA A 853 -15.06 -25.28 13.01
CA ALA A 853 -13.78 -25.86 13.44
C ALA A 853 -13.24 -25.19 14.72
N TRP A 854 -13.88 -25.45 15.85
CA TRP A 854 -13.45 -24.92 17.16
C TRP A 854 -12.19 -25.61 17.68
N MET A 855 -11.23 -24.81 18.14
CA MET A 855 -9.98 -25.29 18.75
C MET A 855 -9.45 -24.31 19.80
N THR A 856 -8.52 -24.80 20.63
CA THR A 856 -7.85 -24.01 21.67
C THR A 856 -6.41 -23.74 21.27
N PHE A 857 -6.01 -22.48 21.32
CA PHE A 857 -4.65 -21.98 21.08
C PHE A 857 -4.01 -21.64 22.41
N ALA A 858 -2.93 -22.32 22.81
CA ALA A 858 -2.12 -21.97 23.97
C ALA A 858 -1.05 -20.93 23.62
N ASN A 859 -0.34 -20.33 24.59
CA ASN A 859 0.81 -19.44 24.36
C ASN A 859 0.56 -18.33 23.32
N GLN A 860 -0.59 -17.66 23.38
CA GLN A 860 -0.91 -16.54 22.49
C GLN A 860 -0.53 -15.23 23.16
N ALA A 861 -0.04 -14.26 22.38
CA ALA A 861 0.20 -12.90 22.83
C ALA A 861 -0.68 -11.95 22.02
N LEU A 862 -1.87 -11.64 22.53
CA LEU A 862 -2.83 -10.75 21.85
C LEU A 862 -2.64 -9.32 22.32
N GLU A 863 -2.78 -8.35 21.41
CA GLU A 863 -2.76 -6.95 21.79
C GLU A 863 -3.89 -6.64 22.79
N SER A 864 -3.58 -5.87 23.83
CA SER A 864 -4.44 -5.69 25.00
C SER A 864 -5.83 -5.12 24.67
N GLU A 865 -5.91 -4.14 23.76
CA GLU A 865 -7.22 -3.61 23.31
C GLU A 865 -8.03 -4.72 22.65
N HIS A 866 -7.45 -5.50 21.74
CA HIS A 866 -8.14 -6.63 21.11
C HIS A 866 -8.53 -7.73 22.11
N ALA A 867 -7.64 -8.11 23.03
CA ALA A 867 -7.91 -9.11 24.06
C ALA A 867 -9.13 -8.72 24.92
N SER A 868 -9.25 -7.43 25.27
CA SER A 868 -10.39 -6.91 26.03
C SER A 868 -11.74 -7.01 25.30
N THR A 869 -11.74 -7.06 23.97
CA THR A 869 -12.97 -7.24 23.17
C THR A 869 -13.47 -8.68 23.15
N LEU A 870 -12.64 -9.65 23.55
CA LEU A 870 -13.01 -11.06 23.60
C LEU A 870 -13.82 -11.37 24.87
N ARG A 871 -14.75 -12.32 24.76
CA ARG A 871 -15.53 -12.78 25.91
C ARG A 871 -14.64 -13.63 26.83
N SER A 872 -14.94 -13.66 28.13
CA SER A 872 -14.20 -14.46 29.12
C SER A 872 -14.17 -15.97 28.84
N THR A 873 -15.11 -16.50 28.04
CA THR A 873 -15.10 -17.89 27.58
C THR A 873 -14.16 -18.15 26.41
N ASP A 874 -13.82 -17.11 25.65
CA ASP A 874 -13.05 -17.18 24.42
C ASP A 874 -11.57 -16.82 24.64
N TRP A 875 -11.27 -16.06 25.70
CA TRP A 875 -9.92 -15.68 26.13
C TRP A 875 -9.69 -16.01 27.61
N THR A 876 -8.58 -16.65 27.92
CA THR A 876 -8.15 -16.97 29.29
C THR A 876 -6.72 -16.46 29.47
N PRO A 877 -6.49 -15.41 30.28
CA PRO A 877 -5.14 -14.94 30.58
C PRO A 877 -4.36 -15.99 31.38
N ASP A 878 -3.12 -16.26 30.95
CA ASP A 878 -2.22 -17.26 31.56
C ASP A 878 -0.96 -16.61 32.17
N GLY A 879 -0.78 -15.29 32.03
CA GLY A 879 0.40 -14.59 32.54
C GLY A 879 0.20 -13.07 32.63
N GLU A 880 1.22 -12.37 33.13
CA GLU A 880 1.21 -10.91 33.20
C GLU A 880 1.31 -10.28 31.80
N PRO A 881 0.69 -9.11 31.57
CA PRO A 881 0.84 -8.38 30.32
C PRO A 881 2.30 -8.01 30.06
N VAL A 882 2.75 -8.22 28.82
CA VAL A 882 4.09 -7.90 28.37
C VAL A 882 4.03 -6.72 27.42
N SER A 883 4.75 -5.65 27.73
CA SER A 883 4.95 -4.54 26.79
C SER A 883 6.32 -4.66 26.13
N GLY A 884 6.41 -4.35 24.84
CA GLY A 884 7.68 -4.36 24.14
C GLY A 884 7.61 -3.87 22.70
N TRP A 885 8.77 -3.52 22.16
CA TRP A 885 8.98 -3.16 20.78
C TRP A 885 9.14 -4.44 19.94
N LEU A 886 8.58 -4.46 18.73
CA LEU A 886 8.87 -5.56 17.81
C LEU A 886 10.24 -5.34 17.19
N ALA A 887 11.07 -6.38 17.16
CA ALA A 887 12.44 -6.29 16.71
C ALA A 887 12.79 -7.40 15.75
N SER A 888 13.67 -7.10 14.78
CA SER A 888 14.34 -8.09 13.96
C SER A 888 15.84 -7.85 14.00
N ARG A 889 16.62 -8.93 13.99
CA ARG A 889 18.09 -8.90 14.09
C ARG A 889 18.70 -9.66 12.93
N LYS A 890 19.74 -9.12 12.32
CA LYS A 890 20.56 -9.78 11.30
C LYS A 890 22.04 -9.61 11.59
N THR A 891 22.85 -10.57 11.14
CA THR A 891 24.32 -10.52 11.22
C THR A 891 24.87 -10.14 9.85
N THR A 892 25.77 -9.16 9.78
CA THR A 892 26.38 -8.70 8.53
C THR A 892 27.73 -8.01 8.77
N ASP A 893 28.43 -7.67 7.69
CA ASP A 893 29.67 -6.88 7.75
C ASP A 893 29.35 -5.39 7.95
N SER A 894 30.08 -4.72 8.84
CA SER A 894 29.97 -3.27 9.08
C SER A 894 31.32 -2.59 9.06
N LEU A 895 31.42 -1.53 8.25
CA LEU A 895 32.54 -0.61 8.12
C LEU A 895 32.35 0.58 9.06
N PHE A 896 33.42 0.94 9.76
CA PHE A 896 33.48 2.09 10.66
C PHE A 896 34.57 3.05 10.20
N LEU A 897 34.24 4.34 10.10
CA LEU A 897 35.15 5.41 9.67
C LEU A 897 35.12 6.58 10.66
N THR A 898 36.29 7.05 11.09
CA THR A 898 36.42 8.20 12.00
C THR A 898 37.68 9.01 11.70
N PRO A 899 37.69 10.35 11.86
CA PRO A 899 38.90 11.14 11.71
C PRO A 899 39.82 10.99 12.92
N ALA A 900 41.13 10.97 12.71
CA ALA A 900 42.13 10.94 13.77
C ALA A 900 42.27 12.32 14.42
N VAL A 901 42.30 13.38 13.60
CA VAL A 901 42.43 14.78 14.03
C VAL A 901 41.27 15.58 13.45
N MET A 902 40.68 16.47 14.26
CA MET A 902 39.71 17.46 13.81
C MET A 902 40.30 18.85 13.98
N HIS A 903 39.97 19.76 13.06
CA HIS A 903 40.39 21.15 13.17
C HIS A 903 39.69 21.86 14.35
N PRO A 904 40.39 22.65 15.19
CA PRO A 904 39.80 23.27 16.38
C PRO A 904 38.63 24.24 16.11
N LEU A 905 38.60 24.85 14.91
CA LEU A 905 37.52 25.76 14.50
C LEU A 905 36.26 25.04 14.00
N LEU A 906 36.32 23.71 13.79
CA LEU A 906 35.26 22.96 13.16
C LEU A 906 34.81 21.78 14.03
N ASP A 907 33.68 21.94 14.72
CA ASP A 907 33.09 20.92 15.57
C ASP A 907 32.08 20.05 14.80
N ILE A 908 32.60 19.10 14.00
CA ILE A 908 31.77 18.07 13.33
C ILE A 908 31.40 16.89 14.24
N SER A 909 31.72 16.94 15.54
CA SER A 909 31.39 15.87 16.47
C SER A 909 29.90 15.83 16.85
N ARG A 910 29.13 16.89 16.56
CA ARG A 910 27.70 17.04 16.92
C ARG A 910 26.72 16.18 16.11
N VAL A 911 27.12 14.96 15.77
CA VAL A 911 26.34 13.98 14.99
C VAL A 911 25.40 13.13 15.84
N ALA A 912 25.66 13.02 17.15
CA ALA A 912 24.89 12.21 18.08
C ALA A 912 25.05 12.74 19.53
N GLY A 913 24.26 12.19 20.45
CA GLY A 913 24.29 12.50 21.88
C GLY A 913 23.46 13.73 22.28
N ALA A 914 23.66 14.24 23.49
CA ALA A 914 22.90 15.39 24.02
C ALA A 914 23.12 16.70 23.22
N ASP A 915 24.30 16.87 22.62
CA ASP A 915 24.68 18.07 21.85
C ASP A 915 24.38 17.95 20.34
N GLU A 916 23.56 16.97 19.94
CA GLU A 916 23.26 16.66 18.53
C GLU A 916 22.70 17.88 17.77
N ARG A 917 23.24 18.14 16.56
CA ARG A 917 22.72 19.15 15.63
C ARG A 917 22.25 18.48 14.35
N VAL A 918 20.97 18.65 14.03
CA VAL A 918 20.33 18.04 12.85
C VAL A 918 21.11 18.32 11.56
N ALA A 919 21.63 19.54 11.37
CA ALA A 919 22.42 19.90 10.19
C ALA A 919 23.75 19.13 10.08
N VAL A 920 24.46 18.93 11.21
CA VAL A 920 25.74 18.19 11.23
C VAL A 920 25.49 16.70 11.03
N ARG A 921 24.43 16.16 11.64
CA ARG A 921 23.98 14.79 11.42
C ARG A 921 23.55 14.54 9.96
N ALA A 922 22.84 15.49 9.37
CA ALA A 922 22.43 15.44 7.97
C ALA A 922 23.64 15.48 7.02
N ALA A 923 24.65 16.31 7.33
CA ALA A 923 25.92 16.34 6.60
C ALA A 923 26.67 15.00 6.68
N ALA A 924 26.76 14.42 7.88
CA ALA A 924 27.36 13.10 8.11
C ALA A 924 26.64 11.99 7.33
N LEU A 925 25.30 11.94 7.38
CA LEU A 925 24.51 11.00 6.58
C LEU A 925 24.73 11.22 5.08
N THR A 926 24.77 12.47 4.62
CA THR A 926 25.02 12.79 3.22
C THR A 926 26.42 12.36 2.78
N SER A 927 27.43 12.47 3.65
CA SER A 927 28.78 11.95 3.36
C SER A 927 28.80 10.43 3.21
N CYS A 928 28.01 9.69 4.01
CA CYS A 928 27.83 8.25 3.82
C CYS A 928 27.16 7.94 2.48
N PHE A 929 26.12 8.70 2.08
CA PHE A 929 25.49 8.52 0.77
C PHE A 929 26.45 8.78 -0.37
N LEU A 930 27.28 9.83 -0.29
CA LEU A 930 28.32 10.10 -1.29
C LEU A 930 29.33 8.95 -1.41
N LEU A 931 29.81 8.42 -0.28
CA LEU A 931 30.74 7.29 -0.28
C LEU A 931 30.10 6.04 -0.87
N VAL A 932 28.87 5.72 -0.46
CA VAL A 932 28.12 4.56 -0.96
C VAL A 932 27.84 4.69 -2.45
N ASP A 933 27.40 5.86 -2.93
CA ASP A 933 27.12 6.10 -4.35
C ASP A 933 28.42 6.04 -5.19
N ARG A 934 29.54 6.58 -4.69
CA ARG A 934 30.85 6.47 -5.35
C ARG A 934 31.31 5.03 -5.43
N ALA A 935 31.20 4.30 -4.31
CA ALA A 935 31.56 2.89 -4.23
C ALA A 935 30.69 2.05 -5.15
N ALA A 936 29.38 2.30 -5.16
CA ALA A 936 28.42 1.63 -6.03
C ALA A 936 28.72 1.86 -7.51
N LEU A 937 29.15 3.06 -7.90
CA LEU A 937 29.58 3.34 -9.28
C LEU A 937 30.82 2.54 -9.69
N GLU A 938 31.85 2.50 -8.84
CA GLU A 938 33.11 1.79 -9.12
C GLU A 938 32.96 0.26 -9.03
N LEU A 939 32.07 -0.19 -8.15
CA LEU A 939 31.70 -1.61 -8.02
C LEU A 939 30.62 -2.02 -8.99
N ASP A 940 29.95 -1.11 -9.69
CA ASP A 940 28.80 -1.37 -10.55
C ASP A 940 27.63 -2.13 -9.85
N VAL A 941 27.42 -1.84 -8.55
CA VAL A 941 26.34 -2.44 -7.72
C VAL A 941 25.24 -1.43 -7.41
N ASP A 942 24.07 -1.91 -6.97
CA ASP A 942 23.02 -1.02 -6.47
C ASP A 942 23.45 -0.39 -5.13
N PRO A 943 23.32 0.95 -4.94
CA PRO A 943 23.63 1.60 -3.66
C PRO A 943 22.84 1.03 -2.47
N GLY A 944 21.66 0.43 -2.71
CA GLY A 944 20.83 -0.24 -1.72
C GLY A 944 21.40 -1.56 -1.20
N GLU A 945 22.51 -2.06 -1.77
CA GLU A 945 23.28 -3.17 -1.20
C GLU A 945 24.01 -2.79 0.10
N PHE A 946 24.03 -1.49 0.44
CA PHE A 946 24.52 -0.96 1.71
C PHE A 946 23.39 -0.38 2.57
N ASP A 947 23.41 -0.68 3.87
CA ASP A 947 22.62 -0.01 4.91
C ASP A 947 23.47 1.09 5.56
N ILE A 948 23.09 2.36 5.36
CA ILE A 948 23.70 3.49 6.06
C ILE A 948 23.07 3.59 7.46
N LEU A 949 23.91 3.44 8.48
CA LEU A 949 23.48 3.47 9.87
C LEU A 949 23.62 4.87 10.46
N PRO A 950 22.85 5.22 11.51
CA PRO A 950 23.01 6.49 12.21
C PRO A 950 24.45 6.71 12.68
N PRO A 951 25.05 7.89 12.47
CA PRO A 951 26.40 8.17 12.95
C PRO A 951 26.45 8.18 14.48
N ARG A 952 27.63 7.90 15.04
CA ARG A 952 27.90 7.86 16.48
C ARG A 952 29.04 8.77 16.87
N LEU A 953 29.23 8.94 18.18
CA LEU A 953 30.40 9.59 18.75
C LEU A 953 31.44 8.56 19.18
N TYR A 954 32.72 8.85 18.91
CA TYR A 954 33.88 8.08 19.31
C TYR A 954 34.82 8.94 20.15
N GLN A 955 35.22 8.45 21.32
CA GLN A 955 35.98 9.22 22.31
C GLN A 955 36.88 8.33 23.19
N PRO A 956 37.86 7.60 22.62
CA PRO A 956 38.75 6.72 23.39
C PRO A 956 39.76 7.49 24.26
N ASP A 957 40.10 8.71 23.87
CA ASP A 957 41.13 9.59 24.46
C ASP A 957 40.52 10.85 25.10
N GLY A 958 39.20 10.89 25.31
CA GLY A 958 38.52 12.08 25.80
C GLY A 958 38.22 13.14 24.73
N VAL A 959 38.62 12.95 23.46
CA VAL A 959 38.29 13.85 22.35
C VAL A 959 37.11 13.30 21.54
N LYS A 960 36.01 14.04 21.48
CA LYS A 960 34.80 13.64 20.73
C LYS A 960 35.08 13.70 19.22
N ARG A 961 34.87 12.60 18.49
CA ARG A 961 34.97 12.51 17.02
C ARG A 961 33.71 11.86 16.44
N PRO A 962 33.27 12.22 15.22
CA PRO A 962 32.20 11.49 14.56
C PRO A 962 32.69 10.12 14.10
N MET A 963 31.80 9.13 14.18
CA MET A 963 31.97 7.78 13.65
C MET A 963 30.87 7.52 12.63
N LEU A 964 31.25 7.33 11.38
CA LEU A 964 30.36 6.91 10.31
C LEU A 964 30.30 5.38 10.26
N GLN A 965 29.11 4.85 9.97
CA GLN A 965 28.82 3.41 9.99
C GLN A 965 28.06 3.02 8.73
N ILE A 966 28.60 2.05 7.99
CA ILE A 966 28.01 1.51 6.76
C ILE A 966 28.05 0.00 6.87
N ALA A 967 26.91 -0.67 6.67
CA ALA A 967 26.81 -2.12 6.75
C ALA A 967 26.32 -2.72 5.44
N ASP A 968 26.57 -4.00 5.21
CA ASP A 968 25.99 -4.71 4.08
C ASP A 968 24.50 -5.01 4.32
N THR A 969 23.66 -4.81 3.31
CA THR A 969 22.21 -5.04 3.40
C THR A 969 21.89 -6.53 3.54
N LEU A 970 22.62 -7.40 2.84
CA LEU A 970 22.38 -8.85 2.86
C LEU A 970 22.81 -9.50 4.18
N VAL A 971 22.10 -10.56 4.56
CA VAL A 971 22.47 -11.40 5.71
C VAL A 971 23.78 -12.12 5.39
N ASN A 972 24.65 -12.22 6.40
CA ASN A 972 26.01 -12.76 6.31
C ASN A 972 26.98 -11.89 5.51
N GLY A 973 26.61 -10.65 5.17
CA GLY A 973 27.43 -9.77 4.34
C GLY A 973 27.47 -10.20 2.87
N SER A 974 27.41 -9.21 1.99
CA SER A 974 27.74 -9.35 0.57
C SER A 974 29.25 -9.24 0.34
N GLY A 975 30.02 -8.83 1.36
CA GLY A 975 31.46 -8.58 1.30
C GLY A 975 31.79 -7.21 0.74
N LEU A 976 30.81 -6.33 0.55
CA LEU A 976 31.01 -5.01 -0.04
C LEU A 976 31.67 -4.06 0.96
N SER A 977 31.18 -4.01 2.19
CA SER A 977 31.80 -3.26 3.30
C SER A 977 33.22 -3.75 3.60
N ARG A 978 33.44 -5.06 3.47
CA ARG A 978 34.77 -5.65 3.54
C ARG A 978 35.69 -5.14 2.42
N ARG A 979 35.22 -5.11 1.18
CA ARG A 979 36.00 -4.59 0.04
C ARG A 979 36.39 -3.13 0.22
N LEU A 980 35.52 -2.33 0.83
CA LEU A 980 35.82 -0.94 1.20
C LEU A 980 36.92 -0.85 2.28
N ALA A 981 37.01 -1.83 3.18
CA ALA A 981 38.05 -1.89 4.21
C ALA A 981 39.38 -2.53 3.72
N GLN A 982 39.37 -3.31 2.64
CA GLN A 982 40.55 -4.04 2.14
C GLN A 982 41.62 -3.11 1.54
N THR A 983 42.89 -3.53 1.59
CA THR A 983 43.92 -3.04 0.64
C THR A 983 45.24 -3.81 0.57
N PRO A 984 46.05 -3.56 -0.49
CA PRO A 984 47.50 -3.82 -0.51
C PRO A 984 48.36 -2.71 0.16
N ALA A 985 47.86 -1.48 0.36
CA ALA A 985 48.62 -0.36 1.01
C ALA A 985 47.78 0.64 1.86
N ARG A 986 46.55 1.04 1.46
CA ARG A 986 45.69 2.02 2.18
C ARG A 986 44.19 1.77 1.96
N PRO A 987 43.30 1.65 2.98
CA PRO A 987 41.91 1.22 2.78
C PRO A 987 41.16 1.92 1.63
N TRP A 988 40.47 1.15 0.78
CA TRP A 988 39.86 1.69 -0.44
C TRP A 988 38.79 2.76 -0.17
N ALA A 989 38.05 2.67 0.94
CA ALA A 989 37.11 3.70 1.37
C ALA A 989 37.76 5.10 1.49
N ILE A 990 39.02 5.16 1.93
CA ILE A 990 39.77 6.41 2.07
C ILE A 990 40.10 6.99 0.68
N ASP A 991 40.46 6.13 -0.26
CA ASP A 991 40.77 6.53 -1.63
C ASP A 991 39.54 7.11 -2.33
N LEU A 992 38.39 6.46 -2.12
CA LEU A 992 37.11 6.96 -2.62
C LEU A 992 36.73 8.29 -1.97
N LEU A 993 36.86 8.43 -0.65
CA LEU A 993 36.59 9.70 0.05
C LEU A 993 37.49 10.85 -0.42
N SER A 994 38.77 10.56 -0.66
CA SER A 994 39.74 11.55 -1.16
C SER A 994 39.39 11.93 -2.61
N SER A 995 39.10 10.94 -3.46
CA SER A 995 38.64 11.17 -4.84
C SER A 995 37.38 12.04 -4.91
N ILE A 996 36.45 11.90 -3.97
CA ILE A 996 35.21 12.70 -3.93
C ILE A 996 35.48 14.21 -3.81
N VAL A 997 36.60 14.61 -3.20
CA VAL A 997 36.91 16.02 -2.92
C VAL A 997 38.10 16.57 -3.71
N ASP A 998 39.01 15.72 -4.17
CA ASP A 998 40.24 16.15 -4.82
C ASP A 998 40.23 15.94 -6.35
N ASP A 999 39.44 15.00 -6.86
CA ASP A 999 39.39 14.70 -8.29
C ASP A 999 38.23 15.40 -8.99
N GLY A 1000 38.52 16.58 -9.55
CA GLY A 1000 37.56 17.36 -10.32
C GLY A 1000 37.10 16.73 -11.64
N ALA A 1001 37.84 15.74 -12.16
CA ALA A 1001 37.52 15.05 -13.42
C ALA A 1001 36.60 13.83 -13.21
N SER A 1002 36.52 13.31 -11.99
CA SER A 1002 35.69 12.16 -11.63
C SER A 1002 34.38 12.55 -10.96
N TRP A 1003 33.43 11.61 -10.90
CA TRP A 1003 32.21 11.77 -10.10
C TRP A 1003 32.59 11.81 -8.60
N PRO A 1004 31.97 12.65 -7.76
CA PRO A 1004 30.81 13.52 -8.02
C PRO A 1004 31.15 14.93 -8.53
N LEU A 1005 32.40 15.40 -8.42
CA LEU A 1005 32.74 16.79 -8.73
C LEU A 1005 32.50 17.14 -10.19
N SER A 1006 32.88 16.27 -11.13
CA SER A 1006 32.68 16.50 -12.58
C SER A 1006 31.23 16.85 -12.96
N GLU A 1007 30.24 16.27 -12.26
CA GLU A 1007 28.82 16.53 -12.50
C GLU A 1007 28.27 17.65 -11.59
N PHE A 1008 28.59 17.62 -10.30
CA PHE A 1008 27.99 18.53 -9.32
C PHE A 1008 28.46 19.97 -9.52
N THR A 1009 29.67 20.14 -10.05
CA THR A 1009 30.29 21.46 -10.26
C THR A 1009 29.90 22.14 -11.56
N THR A 1010 29.14 21.46 -12.43
CA THR A 1010 28.66 22.07 -13.68
C THR A 1010 27.78 23.29 -13.39
N THR A 1011 27.89 24.32 -14.24
CA THR A 1011 27.12 25.57 -14.07
C THR A 1011 25.61 25.31 -14.11
N ALA A 1012 25.16 24.38 -14.94
CA ALA A 1012 23.76 23.98 -15.05
C ALA A 1012 23.23 23.38 -13.74
N HIS A 1013 23.92 22.38 -13.19
CA HIS A 1013 23.52 21.73 -11.94
C HIS A 1013 23.53 22.70 -10.75
N ARG A 1014 24.57 23.54 -10.62
CA ARG A 1014 24.68 24.51 -9.53
C ARG A 1014 23.54 25.53 -9.48
N GLN A 1015 22.94 25.86 -10.63
CA GLN A 1015 21.83 26.82 -10.72
C GLN A 1015 20.47 26.18 -10.50
N SER A 1016 20.32 24.88 -10.79
CA SER A 1016 19.06 24.14 -10.67
C SER A 1016 18.91 23.36 -9.36
N CYS A 1017 20.02 22.99 -8.71
CA CYS A 1017 20.04 22.19 -7.49
C CYS A 1017 20.24 23.04 -6.22
N ASP A 1018 19.17 23.18 -5.44
CA ASP A 1018 19.19 23.88 -4.14
C ASP A 1018 19.98 23.08 -3.09
N GLN A 1019 19.55 21.86 -2.76
CA GLN A 1019 20.18 21.00 -1.74
C GLN A 1019 20.63 19.63 -2.29
N ALA A 1020 19.70 18.88 -2.86
CA ALA A 1020 19.93 17.61 -3.54
C ALA A 1020 18.88 17.41 -4.65
N CYS A 1021 19.24 16.71 -5.72
CA CYS A 1021 18.36 16.37 -6.84
C CYS A 1021 18.70 14.99 -7.41
N TYR A 1022 17.92 14.51 -8.38
CA TYR A 1022 18.11 13.20 -9.02
C TYR A 1022 19.37 13.08 -9.90
N GLU A 1023 19.98 14.21 -10.25
CA GLU A 1023 21.28 14.23 -10.95
C GLU A 1023 22.45 14.02 -9.99
N CYS A 1024 22.28 14.33 -8.70
CA CYS A 1024 23.34 14.20 -7.71
C CYS A 1024 23.12 13.05 -6.71
N LEU A 1025 22.26 13.25 -5.72
CA LEU A 1025 22.13 12.38 -4.55
C LEU A 1025 20.75 11.72 -4.39
N GLN A 1026 19.70 12.25 -5.01
CA GLN A 1026 18.36 11.67 -4.84
C GLN A 1026 18.22 10.41 -5.68
N ARG A 1027 17.89 9.31 -5.00
CA ARG A 1027 17.59 8.00 -5.59
C ARG A 1027 16.25 7.49 -5.05
N TYR A 1028 15.72 6.43 -5.63
CA TYR A 1028 14.48 5.81 -5.14
C TYR A 1028 14.65 5.27 -3.71
N GLY A 1029 15.77 4.59 -3.44
CA GLY A 1029 16.05 3.93 -2.16
C GLY A 1029 16.17 4.89 -0.97
N ASN A 1030 16.69 6.09 -1.19
CA ASN A 1030 16.91 7.09 -0.14
C ASN A 1030 15.81 8.15 -0.02
N ARG A 1031 14.61 7.90 -0.57
CA ARG A 1031 13.47 8.84 -0.56
C ARG A 1031 13.03 9.33 0.81
N SER A 1032 13.25 8.54 1.86
CA SER A 1032 12.97 8.95 3.25
C SER A 1032 13.94 10.03 3.74
N TYR A 1033 15.10 10.15 3.12
CA TYR A 1033 16.16 11.08 3.48
C TYR A 1033 16.21 12.32 2.58
N HIS A 1034 15.39 12.43 1.51
CA HIS A 1034 15.49 13.55 0.56
C HIS A 1034 15.42 14.93 1.19
N GLY A 1035 14.66 15.09 2.29
CA GLY A 1035 14.60 16.36 3.03
C GLY A 1035 15.82 16.66 3.91
N LEU A 1036 16.76 15.71 4.04
CA LEU A 1036 18.00 15.83 4.83
C LEU A 1036 19.26 15.84 3.94
N LEU A 1037 19.17 15.47 2.66
CA LEU A 1037 20.34 15.39 1.79
C LEU A 1037 20.76 16.77 1.28
N ASP A 1038 22.03 17.11 1.46
CA ASP A 1038 22.65 18.33 0.92
C ASP A 1038 24.07 18.02 0.43
N TRP A 1039 24.27 18.06 -0.88
CA TRP A 1039 25.56 17.66 -1.47
C TRP A 1039 26.70 18.61 -1.08
N ARG A 1040 26.43 19.89 -0.83
CA ARG A 1040 27.46 20.87 -0.43
C ARG A 1040 27.90 20.62 1.01
N LEU A 1041 26.95 20.38 1.91
CA LEU A 1041 27.26 20.00 3.30
C LEU A 1041 27.97 18.64 3.36
N GLY A 1042 27.55 17.68 2.54
CA GLY A 1042 28.23 16.40 2.42
C GLY A 1042 29.69 16.54 1.99
N LEU A 1043 29.98 17.33 0.95
CA LEU A 1043 31.35 17.57 0.48
C LEU A 1043 32.21 18.26 1.54
N SER A 1044 31.70 19.30 2.22
CA SER A 1044 32.43 19.95 3.32
C SER A 1044 32.71 18.99 4.47
N PHE A 1045 31.77 18.08 4.78
CA PHE A 1045 31.99 17.04 5.79
C PHE A 1045 33.07 16.05 5.37
N VAL A 1046 33.07 15.59 4.11
CA VAL A 1046 34.12 14.71 3.57
C VAL A 1046 35.49 15.40 3.59
N ARG A 1047 35.58 16.67 3.17
CA ARG A 1047 36.84 17.44 3.25
C ARG A 1047 37.36 17.51 4.67
N ALA A 1048 36.49 17.81 5.65
CA ALA A 1048 36.86 17.86 7.06
C ALA A 1048 37.34 16.51 7.63
N LEU A 1049 36.90 15.39 7.04
CA LEU A 1049 37.38 14.05 7.42
C LEU A 1049 38.76 13.75 6.83
N VAL A 1050 38.99 14.09 5.56
CA VAL A 1050 40.21 13.74 4.82
C VAL A 1050 41.36 14.72 5.13
N ASP A 1051 41.06 16.03 5.20
CA ASP A 1051 42.03 17.10 5.41
C ASP A 1051 41.87 17.72 6.82
N PRO A 1052 42.83 17.52 7.74
CA PRO A 1052 42.77 18.08 9.09
C PRO A 1052 42.99 19.60 9.12
N SER A 1053 43.42 20.22 8.02
CA SER A 1053 43.62 21.68 7.91
C SER A 1053 42.40 22.43 7.39
N TYR A 1054 41.38 21.72 6.90
CA TYR A 1054 40.20 22.32 6.32
C TYR A 1054 39.35 23.07 7.36
N THR A 1055 39.06 24.35 7.09
CA THR A 1055 38.37 25.26 8.02
C THR A 1055 36.95 25.65 7.58
N ALA A 1056 36.47 25.12 6.45
CA ALA A 1056 35.19 25.48 5.84
C ALA A 1056 35.01 26.99 5.58
N GLY A 1057 36.10 27.68 5.21
CA GLY A 1057 36.12 29.11 4.89
C GLY A 1057 36.19 30.03 6.11
N ALA A 1058 36.42 29.50 7.31
CA ALA A 1058 36.65 30.31 8.51
C ALA A 1058 37.97 31.12 8.45
N ASP A 1059 38.90 30.72 7.59
CA ASP A 1059 40.13 31.42 7.23
C ASP A 1059 39.95 32.46 6.11
N GLY A 1060 38.73 32.61 5.59
CA GLY A 1060 38.44 33.48 4.45
C GLY A 1060 38.70 32.84 3.07
N ASP A 1061 39.15 31.57 3.02
CA ASP A 1061 39.32 30.84 1.76
C ASP A 1061 38.02 30.12 1.36
N PHE A 1062 37.38 30.65 0.32
CA PHE A 1062 36.20 30.03 -0.30
C PHE A 1062 36.52 29.37 -1.65
N SER A 1063 37.79 29.14 -1.98
CA SER A 1063 38.23 28.56 -3.26
C SER A 1063 37.71 27.14 -3.46
N ALA A 1064 37.55 26.38 -2.37
CA ALA A 1064 36.95 25.06 -2.39
C ALA A 1064 35.50 25.09 -2.94
N CYS A 1065 35.17 24.14 -3.82
CA CYS A 1065 33.88 24.11 -4.54
C CYS A 1065 32.66 24.16 -3.59
N ASP A 1066 32.72 23.46 -2.49
CA ASP A 1066 31.69 23.37 -1.46
C ASP A 1066 31.43 24.71 -0.74
N ALA A 1067 32.43 25.59 -0.67
CA ALA A 1067 32.37 26.92 -0.05
C ALA A 1067 32.03 28.03 -1.08
N SER A 1068 32.67 28.03 -2.25
CA SER A 1068 32.42 28.99 -3.36
C SER A 1068 31.00 28.90 -3.92
N CYS A 1069 30.37 27.72 -3.92
CA CYS A 1069 29.02 27.53 -4.44
C CYS A 1069 27.91 28.15 -3.58
N ARG A 1070 28.20 28.65 -2.37
CA ARG A 1070 27.22 29.33 -1.51
C ARG A 1070 27.05 30.83 -1.82
N GLN A 1071 28.04 31.46 -2.45
CA GLN A 1071 28.00 32.90 -2.73
C GLN A 1071 26.78 33.38 -3.55
N PRO A 1072 26.27 32.65 -4.58
CA PRO A 1072 25.10 33.11 -5.33
C PRO A 1072 23.76 32.99 -4.58
N MET A 1073 23.64 32.19 -3.51
CA MET A 1073 22.39 32.09 -2.72
C MET A 1073 22.25 33.21 -1.70
N SER A 1074 23.34 33.63 -1.05
CA SER A 1074 23.32 34.76 -0.10
C SER A 1074 22.79 36.05 -0.74
N ARG A 1075 23.02 36.24 -2.05
CA ARG A 1075 22.47 37.35 -2.83
C ARG A 1075 20.99 37.17 -3.18
N ARG A 1076 20.49 35.94 -3.39
CA ARG A 1076 19.06 35.64 -3.64
C ARG A 1076 18.21 35.79 -2.38
N ASP A 1077 18.69 35.33 -1.22
CA ASP A 1077 18.00 35.46 0.06
C ASP A 1077 17.99 36.91 0.57
N ALA A 1078 19.08 37.65 0.35
CA ALA A 1078 19.14 39.08 0.67
C ALA A 1078 18.19 39.92 -0.19
N THR A 1079 17.92 39.54 -1.44
CA THR A 1079 16.94 40.23 -2.30
C THR A 1079 15.49 39.90 -1.97
N HIS A 1080 15.20 38.78 -1.30
CA HIS A 1080 13.84 38.43 -0.85
C HIS A 1080 13.50 38.96 0.55
N ALA A 1081 14.49 39.45 1.32
CA ALA A 1081 14.34 39.92 2.70
C ALA A 1081 14.21 41.46 2.87
N ALA A 1082 14.22 42.26 1.80
CA ALA A 1082 13.97 43.70 1.86
C ALA A 1082 12.64 44.01 1.13
N PRO A 1083 11.54 44.39 1.84
CA PRO A 1083 11.51 45.52 2.76
C PRO A 1083 10.63 45.31 4.01
N ALA A 1084 11.21 45.33 5.21
CA ALA A 1084 10.42 45.49 6.44
C ALA A 1084 11.28 46.02 7.60
N VAL A 1085 11.97 47.15 7.41
CA VAL A 1085 12.55 47.88 8.55
C VAL A 1085 12.39 49.38 8.30
N SER A 1086 11.38 49.96 8.97
CA SER A 1086 11.43 51.36 9.38
C SER A 1086 10.78 51.50 10.75
N THR A 1087 11.56 52.05 11.69
CA THR A 1087 11.17 52.64 13.01
C THR A 1087 10.55 51.67 14.03
N SER A 1088 10.93 51.56 15.30
CA SER A 1088 11.54 52.52 16.26
C SER A 1088 12.13 51.76 17.47
N GLU A 1089 12.97 52.47 18.23
CA GLU A 1089 13.65 52.10 19.47
C GLU A 1089 12.73 51.54 20.59
N MET A 1090 13.21 50.56 21.38
CA MET A 1090 13.42 50.68 22.85
C MET A 1090 13.88 49.36 23.48
N SER A 1091 14.70 49.51 24.49
CA SER A 1091 15.45 48.52 25.28
C SER A 1091 14.63 47.75 26.33
N LEU A 1092 15.22 46.62 26.78
CA LEU A 1092 15.23 46.02 28.13
C LEU A 1092 14.60 44.62 28.30
N ASP A 1093 15.45 43.77 28.91
CA ASP A 1093 15.22 42.73 29.91
C ASP A 1093 14.54 41.39 29.58
N ASN A 1094 15.40 40.36 29.63
CA ASN A 1094 15.26 39.09 30.35
C ASN A 1094 13.88 38.81 31.02
N GLN A 1095 13.15 37.83 30.49
CA GLN A 1095 12.57 36.70 31.23
C GLN A 1095 11.92 35.70 30.26
N GLY A 1096 11.96 34.42 30.65
CA GLY A 1096 11.84 33.26 29.77
C GLY A 1096 10.54 33.13 28.98
N PHE A 1097 10.65 32.41 27.86
CA PHE A 1097 9.48 31.96 27.10
C PHE A 1097 9.66 30.52 26.58
N ASP A 1098 8.65 29.75 26.95
CA ASP A 1098 8.25 28.41 26.55
C ASP A 1098 7.88 28.41 25.04
N ASP A 1099 8.51 27.56 24.23
CA ASP A 1099 8.31 27.56 22.77
C ASP A 1099 7.28 26.50 22.35
N THR A 1100 6.02 26.77 22.67
CA THR A 1100 4.87 26.18 21.97
C THR A 1100 4.06 27.31 21.32
N THR A 1101 3.81 27.17 20.01
CA THR A 1101 2.92 27.95 19.12
C THR A 1101 3.59 28.86 18.08
N ARG A 1102 3.93 28.30 16.91
CA ARG A 1102 3.97 29.06 15.64
C ARG A 1102 2.62 28.96 14.92
N ARG A 1103 1.85 30.04 14.93
CA ARG A 1103 0.74 30.29 13.97
C ARG A 1103 1.33 30.66 12.59
N PRO A 1104 0.72 30.23 11.47
CA PRO A 1104 1.09 30.69 10.13
C PRO A 1104 0.45 32.05 9.82
N GLY A 1105 1.26 33.00 9.34
CA GLY A 1105 0.80 34.30 8.82
C GLY A 1105 0.16 34.19 7.42
N PRO A 1106 -0.60 35.21 6.99
CA PRO A 1106 -1.50 35.13 5.83
C PRO A 1106 -0.78 35.47 4.51
N LEU A 1107 -0.88 34.58 3.52
CA LEU A 1107 -0.62 34.89 2.11
C LEU A 1107 -1.97 35.05 1.39
N ALA A 1108 -2.50 36.27 1.42
CA ALA A 1108 -3.53 36.72 0.50
C ALA A 1108 -2.86 37.69 -0.48
N MET A 1109 -2.66 37.26 -1.73
CA MET A 1109 -2.54 38.03 -2.98
C MET A 1109 -1.68 37.23 -3.99
N ALA A 1110 -2.31 36.26 -4.66
CA ALA A 1110 -1.85 35.72 -5.96
C ALA A 1110 -3.01 35.04 -6.71
N ALA A 1111 -4.22 35.60 -6.61
CA ALA A 1111 -5.43 35.10 -7.27
C ALA A 1111 -5.83 36.01 -8.44
N SER A 1112 -4.95 36.18 -9.43
CA SER A 1112 -5.30 36.82 -10.71
C SER A 1112 -4.51 36.35 -11.94
N ALA A 1113 -3.68 35.30 -11.85
CA ALA A 1113 -2.85 34.85 -12.97
C ALA A 1113 -3.20 33.46 -13.57
N PHE A 1114 -4.30 32.83 -13.16
CA PHE A 1114 -4.73 31.49 -13.66
C PHE A 1114 -5.94 31.55 -14.60
N GLY A 1115 -5.95 32.51 -15.53
CA GLY A 1115 -6.94 32.60 -16.58
C GLY A 1115 -6.29 32.86 -17.94
N LYS A 1116 -5.55 31.86 -18.47
CA LYS A 1116 -5.14 31.71 -19.90
C LYS A 1116 -4.06 30.62 -20.06
N VAL A 1117 -4.37 29.36 -19.80
CA VAL A 1117 -3.67 28.22 -20.42
C VAL A 1117 -4.71 27.14 -20.73
N ALA A 1118 -5.64 27.47 -21.62
CA ALA A 1118 -6.45 26.49 -22.33
C ALA A 1118 -5.89 26.46 -23.76
N GLY A 1119 -5.20 25.36 -24.11
CA GLY A 1119 -4.64 25.16 -25.44
C GLY A 1119 -3.14 24.85 -25.48
N ALA A 1120 -2.70 23.77 -24.83
CA ALA A 1120 -1.46 23.09 -25.20
C ALA A 1120 -1.85 21.74 -25.82
N PRO A 1121 -1.45 21.43 -27.07
CA PRO A 1121 -1.81 20.17 -27.71
C PRO A 1121 -1.10 19.00 -27.02
N LEU A 1122 -1.77 17.85 -26.98
CA LEU A 1122 -1.15 16.55 -26.74
C LEU A 1122 0.14 16.45 -27.58
N THR A 1123 1.28 16.33 -26.92
CA THR A 1123 2.54 15.99 -27.60
C THR A 1123 2.44 14.52 -28.02
N VAL A 1124 1.85 14.28 -29.19
CA VAL A 1124 1.90 13.00 -29.88
C VAL A 1124 3.32 12.86 -30.42
N LEU A 1125 4.18 12.13 -29.71
CA LEU A 1125 5.44 11.65 -30.26
C LEU A 1125 5.13 10.49 -31.21
N ALA A 1126 4.85 10.80 -32.47
CA ALA A 1126 4.82 9.82 -33.54
C ALA A 1126 6.26 9.41 -33.85
N PHE A 1127 6.65 8.20 -33.47
CA PHE A 1127 7.92 7.62 -33.93
C PHE A 1127 7.80 7.31 -35.43
N GLY A 1128 8.50 8.10 -36.24
CA GLY A 1128 8.67 7.85 -37.67
C GLY A 1128 9.39 6.52 -37.93
N ARG A 1129 9.04 5.90 -39.07
CA ARG A 1129 9.50 4.59 -39.57
C ARG A 1129 11.02 4.40 -39.73
N ASP A 1130 11.86 5.40 -39.44
CA ASP A 1130 13.29 5.38 -39.76
C ASP A 1130 14.20 4.75 -38.69
N ALA A 1131 13.66 4.32 -37.54
CA ALA A 1131 14.44 3.67 -36.48
C ALA A 1131 14.63 2.14 -36.65
N ILE A 1132 14.11 1.53 -37.73
CA ILE A 1132 14.15 0.07 -37.96
C ILE A 1132 15.45 -0.39 -38.67
N GLY A 1133 16.33 0.53 -39.08
CA GLY A 1133 17.49 0.19 -39.92
C GLY A 1133 18.82 -0.20 -39.23
N ARG A 1134 18.94 -0.21 -37.89
CA ARG A 1134 20.25 -0.38 -37.21
C ARG A 1134 20.31 -1.39 -36.05
N VAL A 1135 19.43 -2.40 -36.02
CA VAL A 1135 19.47 -3.49 -35.01
C VAL A 1135 19.77 -4.86 -35.62
N ALA A 1136 19.96 -4.95 -36.94
CA ALA A 1136 20.45 -6.17 -37.59
C ALA A 1136 21.98 -6.13 -37.65
N GLY A 1137 22.66 -6.60 -36.59
CA GLY A 1137 24.12 -6.73 -36.65
C GLY A 1137 24.87 -6.96 -35.36
N VAL A 1138 24.31 -7.63 -34.34
CA VAL A 1138 25.11 -8.28 -33.27
C VAL A 1138 24.32 -9.50 -32.76
N THR A 1139 24.35 -10.58 -33.52
CA THR A 1139 24.13 -11.95 -33.04
C THR A 1139 25.07 -12.86 -33.82
N GLU A 1140 26.25 -13.07 -33.24
CA GLU A 1140 27.00 -14.34 -33.25
C GLU A 1140 27.60 -14.51 -31.87
#